data_AF-A0A1E3PGB1-F1
#
_entry.id   AF-A0A1E3PGB1-F1
#
_cell.length_a   1.000
_cell.length_b   1.000
_cell.length_c   1.000
_cell.angle_alpha   90.00
_cell.angle_beta   90.00
_cell.angle_gamma   90.00
#
_symmetry.space_group_name_H-M   'P 1'
#
loop_
_entity.id
_entity.type
_entity.pdbx_description
1 polymer ?
#
loop_
_entity_poly.entity_id
_entity_poly.type
_entity_poly.pdbx_seq_one_letter_code
_entity_poly.pdbx_strand_id
1 'polypeptide(L)'
;MSGASHRATLRRNHKSFKSKHASKSSVKAKNKGKIEKDSTGKGKPYTATKNDRRNTANQIKSQKLVEVAINRKLFDGRHGAPKIIAIVPLSTDINPEQIVRSLNNSVEINIENIPNPGITTVRVDRFKQSLQYIIPPRNFMAILDACKVADFVVFALSSVQEVDEFGELCIRSIESQGVSSVTAIISNLNEIPGTKRQYDVKNSLLSYFTHFFPAEDKIYAIDMPQDALNVTRSLCQRFPKGIHWRDSRSYLLADNVTYEASTTGDASDGLVVVEGIVRGRGMNSNRLVHIPGFGDYQVEKITKQVINDKAMDDESEILARPDNTQETLDELAPLEVKMSDDEYDNEEEFRGFEDIDNADNGVRLDDHHYFRDHDKEAFANKWKTRKLPKGMSEYQARWLVDDDQFSDDDESATNENYDDDMMMGENGEDGFGEARAANTEYAVTEAGDVQSEVHMELSQEEEERQFKLFKQREREDLEFPDEIEVDPSVSARERFHRYRGLKNLRSCTWDSNEHDPRSPEQWERLAKFTNYHGTKNKIMKNAIVEAQVQAGTRIRIYLRAPQEVVNSFIPASPFVVYCLLEHEHKQAAINITINASTEYEAPVKAKDTLILQLGPKRLVINPLFSQAGNAGNGVYKYERYLQRGRASVATVMGPVMFGNVPALYFKQNGDKLEMIGTGSFLDTNHSRVLAKRVVLTGHPFKIHKRLVTIRYMFFSAEDIAWFKAVPLFTKMGKSGFIKESLGTHGYFKATFDGKIDAQDTIAMALYKRVWPRPSSLWNGAL
;
A
#
# COMPACT_ATOMS: atom_id res chain seq x y z
N MET A 1 20.67 -44.08 -92.00
CA MET A 1 20.87 -45.51 -91.69
C MET A 1 21.17 -45.65 -90.21
N SER A 2 20.37 -46.48 -89.54
CA SER A 2 20.66 -47.24 -88.30
C SER A 2 21.71 -46.74 -87.31
N GLY A 3 21.27 -46.38 -86.10
CA GLY A 3 22.08 -46.39 -84.89
C GLY A 3 21.19 -46.68 -83.68
N ALA A 4 21.13 -47.94 -83.27
CA ALA A 4 20.20 -48.47 -82.28
C ALA A 4 20.36 -47.86 -80.87
N SER A 5 19.23 -47.73 -80.19
CA SER A 5 19.13 -47.48 -78.75
C SER A 5 19.73 -48.63 -77.93
N HIS A 6 20.71 -48.33 -77.07
CA HIS A 6 21.09 -49.20 -75.97
C HIS A 6 20.99 -48.48 -74.62
N ARG A 7 20.11 -49.04 -73.81
CA ARG A 7 19.85 -48.77 -72.39
C ARG A 7 21.07 -49.14 -71.53
N ALA A 8 21.62 -48.19 -70.79
CA ALA A 8 22.64 -48.46 -69.77
C ALA A 8 21.97 -48.84 -68.42
N THR A 9 21.90 -50.16 -68.23
CA THR A 9 22.20 -50.92 -67.00
C THR A 9 21.80 -50.38 -65.61
N LEU A 10 20.89 -51.15 -65.01
CA LEU A 10 20.60 -51.31 -63.58
C LEU A 10 21.83 -51.15 -62.66
N ARG A 11 21.90 -50.08 -61.87
CA ARG A 11 22.58 -50.12 -60.56
C ARG A 11 21.56 -50.50 -59.50
N ARG A 12 21.57 -51.79 -59.14
CA ARG A 12 20.89 -52.34 -57.96
C ARG A 12 21.41 -51.62 -56.71
N ASN A 13 20.55 -50.85 -56.04
CA ASN A 13 20.82 -50.44 -54.66
C ASN A 13 20.95 -51.70 -53.79
N HIS A 14 22.06 -51.81 -53.06
CA HIS A 14 22.37 -52.95 -52.20
C HIS A 14 21.25 -53.15 -51.16
N LYS A 15 20.77 -54.39 -51.01
CA LYS A 15 19.84 -54.76 -49.93
C LYS A 15 20.51 -54.52 -48.58
N SER A 16 19.87 -53.75 -47.69
CA SER A 16 20.28 -53.61 -46.30
C SER A 16 20.28 -54.97 -45.60
N PHE A 17 21.32 -55.28 -44.82
CA PHE A 17 21.43 -56.54 -44.08
C PHE A 17 20.26 -56.75 -43.10
N LYS A 18 19.81 -58.00 -42.99
CA LYS A 18 18.76 -58.44 -42.05
C LYS A 18 19.22 -58.23 -40.61
N SER A 19 18.41 -57.58 -39.77
CA SER A 19 18.63 -57.58 -38.31
C SER A 19 18.34 -58.99 -37.75
N LYS A 20 19.26 -59.53 -36.94
CA LYS A 20 19.27 -60.92 -36.47
C LYS A 20 18.13 -61.32 -35.51
N HIS A 21 17.21 -60.42 -35.17
CA HIS A 21 16.18 -60.68 -34.15
C HIS A 21 14.73 -60.32 -34.54
N ALA A 22 14.43 -60.13 -35.82
CA ALA A 22 13.03 -59.95 -36.26
C ALA A 22 12.29 -61.30 -36.31
N SER A 23 11.21 -61.46 -35.54
CA SER A 23 10.39 -62.68 -35.52
C SER A 23 9.72 -62.93 -36.88
N LYS A 24 9.52 -64.20 -37.26
CA LYS A 24 8.89 -64.58 -38.55
C LYS A 24 7.51 -63.94 -38.77
N SER A 25 6.75 -63.67 -37.70
CA SER A 25 5.45 -62.99 -37.76
C SER A 25 5.59 -61.50 -38.15
N SER A 26 6.60 -60.80 -37.63
CA SER A 26 6.86 -59.38 -37.93
C SER A 26 7.24 -59.14 -39.40
N VAL A 27 8.02 -60.05 -39.99
CA VAL A 27 8.41 -60.00 -41.40
C VAL A 27 7.20 -60.31 -42.31
N LYS A 28 6.34 -61.25 -41.90
CA LYS A 28 5.12 -61.60 -42.64
C LYS A 28 4.06 -60.49 -42.57
N ALA A 29 3.99 -59.75 -41.47
CA ALA A 29 3.12 -58.57 -41.32
C ALA A 29 3.58 -57.39 -42.19
N LYS A 30 4.88 -57.06 -42.19
CA LYS A 30 5.44 -56.01 -43.05
C LYS A 30 5.30 -56.30 -44.55
N ASN A 31 5.49 -57.56 -44.95
CA ASN A 31 5.34 -57.95 -46.36
C ASN A 31 3.87 -58.06 -46.82
N LYS A 32 2.90 -58.08 -45.90
CA LYS A 32 1.46 -58.19 -46.23
C LYS A 32 0.82 -56.88 -46.68
N GLY A 33 1.57 -55.78 -46.77
CA GLY A 33 1.07 -54.51 -47.34
C GLY A 33 -0.14 -53.93 -46.61
N LYS A 34 -0.42 -54.36 -45.37
CA LYS A 34 -1.44 -53.76 -44.53
C LYS A 34 -0.85 -52.45 -44.00
N ILE A 35 -1.29 -51.34 -44.57
CA ILE A 35 -1.11 -50.01 -43.98
C ILE A 35 -1.92 -50.05 -42.69
N GLU A 36 -1.25 -50.22 -41.54
CA GLU A 36 -1.89 -49.88 -40.28
C GLU A 36 -2.22 -48.39 -40.36
N LYS A 37 -3.52 -48.06 -40.35
CA LYS A 37 -3.94 -46.70 -40.06
C LYS A 37 -3.31 -46.38 -38.71
N ASP A 38 -2.39 -45.42 -38.66
CA ASP A 38 -1.87 -44.90 -37.41
C ASP A 38 -3.09 -44.54 -36.56
N SER A 39 -3.40 -45.40 -35.59
CA SER A 39 -4.27 -45.02 -34.49
C SER A 39 -3.66 -43.74 -33.96
N THR A 40 -4.46 -42.69 -33.81
CA THR A 40 -4.19 -41.49 -33.02
C THR A 40 -3.90 -41.90 -31.57
N GLY A 41 -2.79 -42.59 -31.39
CA GLY A 41 -2.29 -43.17 -30.17
C GLY A 41 -1.53 -42.09 -29.46
N LYS A 42 -2.01 -41.78 -28.25
CA LYS A 42 -1.27 -41.05 -27.21
C LYS A 42 0.23 -41.37 -27.36
N GLY A 43 1.03 -40.35 -27.63
CA GLY A 43 2.45 -40.50 -27.97
C GLY A 43 3.15 -41.44 -26.99
N LYS A 44 3.95 -42.38 -27.51
CA LYS A 44 4.76 -43.27 -26.67
C LYS A 44 5.54 -42.43 -25.66
N PRO A 45 5.60 -42.81 -24.37
CA PRO A 45 6.35 -42.04 -23.38
C PRO A 45 7.80 -41.94 -23.84
N TYR A 46 8.26 -40.71 -24.09
CA TYR A 46 9.61 -40.45 -24.55
C TYR A 46 10.58 -40.71 -23.41
N THR A 47 11.30 -41.82 -23.50
CA THR A 47 12.40 -42.13 -22.58
C THR A 47 13.66 -41.45 -23.08
N ALA A 48 14.04 -40.33 -22.44
CA ALA A 48 15.24 -39.57 -22.81
C ALA A 48 16.49 -40.46 -22.75
N THR A 49 17.15 -40.64 -23.90
CA THR A 49 18.40 -41.39 -23.98
C THR A 49 19.54 -40.64 -23.28
N LYS A 50 20.66 -41.32 -22.99
CA LYS A 50 21.85 -40.66 -22.42
C LYS A 50 22.36 -39.50 -23.29
N ASN A 51 22.25 -39.64 -24.61
CA ASN A 51 22.63 -38.60 -25.56
C ASN A 51 21.64 -37.43 -25.54
N ASP A 52 20.34 -37.70 -25.41
CA ASP A 52 19.32 -36.65 -25.29
C ASP A 52 19.48 -35.85 -24.00
N ARG A 53 19.79 -36.53 -22.88
CA ARG A 53 20.12 -35.86 -21.60
C ARG A 53 21.37 -35.00 -21.72
N ARG A 54 22.40 -35.47 -22.45
CA ARG A 54 23.62 -34.68 -22.69
C ARG A 54 23.36 -33.48 -23.60
N ASN A 55 22.56 -33.65 -24.65
CA ASN A 55 22.22 -32.59 -25.59
C ASN A 55 21.36 -31.52 -24.93
N THR A 56 20.34 -31.91 -24.16
CA THR A 56 19.53 -30.98 -23.38
C THR A 56 20.37 -30.23 -22.35
N ALA A 57 21.28 -30.90 -21.64
CA ALA A 57 22.21 -30.23 -20.73
C ALA A 57 23.14 -29.23 -21.45
N ASN A 58 23.64 -29.59 -22.64
CA ASN A 58 24.47 -28.69 -23.45
C ASN A 58 23.68 -27.49 -23.98
N GLN A 59 22.42 -27.67 -24.39
CA GLN A 59 21.53 -26.61 -24.82
C GLN A 59 21.21 -25.64 -23.66
N ILE A 60 20.89 -26.17 -22.47
CA ILE A 60 20.67 -25.35 -21.28
C ILE A 60 21.95 -24.58 -20.92
N LYS A 61 23.12 -25.22 -21.03
CA LYS A 61 24.40 -24.55 -20.79
C LYS A 61 24.65 -23.44 -21.80
N SER A 62 24.46 -23.67 -23.09
CA SER A 62 24.68 -22.65 -24.12
C SER A 62 23.70 -21.49 -23.97
N GLN A 63 22.43 -21.75 -23.66
CA GLN A 63 21.44 -20.71 -23.36
C GLN A 63 21.85 -19.86 -22.15
N LYS A 64 22.26 -20.48 -21.05
CA LYS A 64 22.76 -19.75 -19.86
C LYS A 64 24.01 -18.92 -20.17
N LEU A 65 24.92 -19.42 -21.00
CA LEU A 65 26.11 -18.65 -21.40
C LEU A 65 25.73 -17.41 -22.22
N VAL A 66 24.77 -17.53 -23.14
CA VAL A 66 24.25 -16.40 -23.92
C VAL A 66 23.57 -15.38 -23.01
N GLU A 67 22.74 -15.83 -22.06
CA GLU A 67 22.08 -14.96 -21.07
C GLU A 67 23.10 -14.17 -20.22
N VAL A 68 24.12 -14.86 -19.69
CA VAL A 68 25.20 -14.21 -18.92
C VAL A 68 25.99 -13.23 -19.79
N ALA A 69 26.23 -13.55 -21.07
CA ALA A 69 26.93 -12.65 -21.97
C ALA A 69 26.12 -11.38 -22.28
N ILE A 70 24.80 -11.50 -22.48
CA ILE A 70 23.91 -10.35 -22.67
C ILE A 70 23.94 -9.44 -21.45
N ASN A 71 23.83 -10.01 -20.25
CA ASN A 71 23.86 -9.24 -19.01
C ASN A 71 25.22 -8.54 -18.81
N ARG A 72 26.33 -9.18 -19.15
CA ARG A 72 27.67 -8.58 -19.07
C ARG A 72 27.89 -7.47 -20.09
N LYS A 73 27.26 -7.55 -21.26
CA LYS A 73 27.41 -6.57 -22.35
C LYS A 73 27.06 -5.14 -21.91
N LEU A 74 26.19 -4.97 -20.91
CA LEU A 74 25.84 -3.66 -20.35
C LEU A 74 27.06 -2.89 -19.80
N PHE A 75 28.00 -3.62 -19.18
CA PHE A 75 29.17 -3.06 -18.52
C PHE A 75 30.45 -3.18 -19.36
N ASP A 76 30.41 -3.90 -20.49
CA ASP A 76 31.58 -4.18 -21.31
C ASP A 76 31.83 -3.07 -22.36
N GLY A 77 33.11 -2.78 -22.62
CA GLY A 77 33.53 -1.82 -23.66
C GLY A 77 34.01 -0.45 -23.17
N ARG A 78 34.41 0.40 -24.13
CA ARG A 78 34.90 1.77 -23.86
C ARG A 78 33.77 2.72 -23.42
N HIS A 79 32.57 2.49 -23.95
CA HIS A 79 31.36 3.25 -23.67
C HIS A 79 30.34 2.45 -22.82
N GLY A 80 30.81 1.43 -22.10
CA GLY A 80 29.94 0.64 -21.20
C GLY A 80 29.42 1.48 -20.03
N ALA A 81 28.26 1.10 -19.48
CA ALA A 81 27.68 1.79 -18.34
C ALA A 81 28.60 1.65 -17.11
N PRO A 82 28.88 2.73 -16.36
CA PRO A 82 29.71 2.65 -15.17
C PRO A 82 28.99 1.90 -14.05
N LYS A 83 29.66 1.05 -13.29
CA LYS A 83 29.04 0.40 -12.13
C LYS A 83 28.87 1.41 -11.00
N ILE A 84 27.64 1.56 -10.49
CA ILE A 84 27.36 2.54 -9.44
C ILE A 84 27.68 1.92 -8.09
N ILE A 85 28.56 2.59 -7.34
CA ILE A 85 29.02 2.16 -6.02
C ILE A 85 28.64 3.25 -5.02
N ALA A 86 27.74 2.94 -4.09
CA ALA A 86 27.43 3.82 -2.96
C ALA A 86 28.33 3.46 -1.77
N ILE A 87 29.03 4.45 -1.21
CA ILE A 87 29.87 4.28 -0.02
C ILE A 87 29.11 4.83 1.17
N VAL A 88 28.77 3.96 2.12
CA VAL A 88 27.98 4.33 3.29
C VAL A 88 28.87 4.25 4.53
N PRO A 89 29.27 5.40 5.11
CA PRO A 89 29.95 5.44 6.39
C PRO A 89 28.96 5.17 7.52
N LEU A 90 29.25 4.18 8.37
CA LEU A 90 28.35 3.77 9.47
C LEU A 90 28.66 4.47 10.80
N SER A 91 29.86 5.03 10.96
CA SER A 91 30.26 5.80 12.14
C SER A 91 30.74 7.20 11.74
N THR A 92 30.79 8.12 12.70
CA THR A 92 31.12 9.54 12.44
C THR A 92 32.58 9.76 12.02
N ASP A 93 33.47 8.89 12.48
CA ASP A 93 34.92 9.05 12.30
C ASP A 93 35.42 8.68 10.89
N ILE A 94 34.57 8.07 10.07
CA ILE A 94 34.97 7.54 8.77
C ILE A 94 34.94 8.64 7.73
N ASN A 95 36.08 8.90 7.10
CA ASN A 95 36.15 9.77 5.94
C ASN A 95 35.96 8.96 4.64
N PRO A 96 34.82 9.08 3.93
CA PRO A 96 34.56 8.35 2.69
C PRO A 96 35.50 8.76 1.56
N GLU A 97 36.06 9.97 1.59
CA GLU A 97 37.02 10.44 0.60
C GLU A 97 38.32 9.63 0.63
N GLN A 98 38.82 9.34 1.85
CA GLN A 98 40.02 8.53 2.05
C GLN A 98 39.82 7.09 1.56
N ILE A 99 38.60 6.56 1.69
CA ILE A 99 38.22 5.25 1.18
C ILE A 99 38.32 5.23 -0.35
N VAL A 100 37.71 6.19 -1.04
CA VAL A 100 37.77 6.28 -2.51
C VAL A 100 39.22 6.48 -2.98
N ARG A 101 39.97 7.36 -2.31
CA ARG A 101 41.38 7.61 -2.64
C ARG A 101 42.22 6.35 -2.50
N SER A 102 42.04 5.58 -1.43
CA SER A 102 42.78 4.33 -1.20
C SER A 102 42.43 3.24 -2.22
N LEU A 103 41.15 3.14 -2.61
CA LEU A 103 40.72 2.22 -3.68
C LEU A 103 41.33 2.61 -5.03
N ASN A 104 41.35 3.90 -5.37
CA ASN A 104 41.93 4.38 -6.62
C ASN A 104 43.46 4.25 -6.66
N ASN A 105 44.14 4.56 -5.55
CA ASN A 105 45.58 4.38 -5.40
C ASN A 105 46.01 2.92 -5.60
N SER A 106 45.17 1.95 -5.18
CA SER A 106 45.45 0.52 -5.39
C SER A 106 45.53 0.12 -6.88
N VAL A 107 44.97 0.95 -7.77
CA VAL A 107 45.01 0.77 -9.22
C VAL A 107 45.81 1.87 -9.93
N GLU A 108 46.63 2.61 -9.18
CA GLU A 108 47.53 3.67 -9.70
C GLU A 108 46.78 4.82 -10.40
N ILE A 109 45.52 5.07 -10.03
CA ILE A 109 44.74 6.21 -10.51
C ILE A 109 44.74 7.28 -9.42
N ASN A 110 45.41 8.40 -9.68
CA ASN A 110 45.44 9.53 -8.76
C ASN A 110 44.38 10.56 -9.19
N ILE A 111 43.35 10.73 -8.36
CA ILE A 111 42.34 11.79 -8.52
C ILE A 111 42.57 12.78 -7.39
N GLU A 112 42.89 14.02 -7.73
CA GLU A 112 43.26 15.05 -6.75
C GLU A 112 42.04 15.64 -6.04
N ASN A 113 40.90 15.77 -6.73
CA ASN A 113 39.68 16.36 -6.17
C ASN A 113 38.51 15.37 -6.23
N ILE A 114 38.18 14.76 -5.09
CA ILE A 114 36.96 13.95 -4.92
C ILE A 114 35.96 14.82 -4.16
N PRO A 115 34.83 15.23 -4.76
CA PRO A 115 33.82 16.00 -4.05
C PRO A 115 33.20 15.17 -2.93
N ASN A 116 33.17 15.72 -1.71
CA ASN A 116 32.53 15.12 -0.55
C ASN A 116 31.56 16.15 0.06
N PRO A 117 30.23 15.96 -0.06
CA PRO A 117 29.50 14.89 -0.76
C PRO A 117 29.54 15.04 -2.30
N GLY A 118 29.38 13.95 -3.05
CA GLY A 118 29.44 14.02 -4.51
C GLY A 118 29.52 12.70 -5.27
N ILE A 119 29.45 12.81 -6.59
CA ILE A 119 29.53 11.70 -7.55
C ILE A 119 30.84 11.82 -8.33
N THR A 120 31.61 10.74 -8.41
CA THR A 120 32.88 10.69 -9.16
C THR A 120 32.90 9.48 -10.08
N THR A 121 33.11 9.72 -11.38
CA THR A 121 33.23 8.65 -12.38
C THR A 121 34.70 8.37 -12.69
N VAL A 122 35.11 7.12 -12.55
CA VAL A 122 36.50 6.66 -12.70
C VAL A 122 36.55 5.51 -13.69
N ARG A 123 37.47 5.57 -14.65
CA ARG A 123 37.74 4.45 -15.56
C ARG A 123 38.94 3.65 -15.08
N VAL A 124 38.74 2.36 -14.83
CA VAL A 124 39.79 1.45 -14.39
C VAL A 124 40.31 0.65 -15.58
N ASP A 125 41.43 1.09 -16.16
CA ASP A 125 41.99 0.50 -17.38
C ASP A 125 42.53 -0.92 -17.18
N ARG A 126 43.06 -1.23 -15.98
CA ARG A 126 43.53 -2.58 -15.60
C ARG A 126 42.45 -3.65 -15.79
N PHE A 127 41.18 -3.31 -15.54
CA PHE A 127 40.04 -4.21 -15.66
C PHE A 127 39.11 -3.86 -16.85
N LYS A 128 39.39 -2.79 -17.60
CA LYS A 128 38.57 -2.28 -18.70
C LYS A 128 37.11 -2.01 -18.29
N GLN A 129 36.90 -1.50 -17.09
CA GLN A 129 35.58 -1.21 -16.53
C GLN A 129 35.52 0.23 -16.02
N SER A 130 34.35 0.86 -16.12
CA SER A 130 34.07 2.17 -15.52
C SER A 130 33.32 1.99 -14.20
N LEU A 131 33.68 2.77 -13.20
CA LEU A 131 33.09 2.82 -11.86
C LEU A 131 32.56 4.23 -11.61
N GLN A 132 31.44 4.34 -10.93
CA GLN A 132 30.87 5.62 -10.51
C GLN A 132 30.64 5.55 -9.00
N TYR A 133 31.47 6.26 -8.24
CA TYR A 133 31.37 6.35 -6.79
C TYR A 133 30.37 7.43 -6.40
N ILE A 134 29.43 7.09 -5.53
CA ILE A 134 28.49 8.02 -4.89
C ILE A 134 28.87 8.10 -3.42
N ILE A 135 29.22 9.30 -2.97
CA ILE A 135 29.42 9.64 -1.56
C ILE A 135 28.20 10.44 -1.11
N PRO A 136 27.20 9.79 -0.47
CA PRO A 136 26.04 10.50 0.06
C PRO A 136 26.43 11.34 1.28
N PRO A 137 25.77 12.49 1.51
CA PRO A 137 25.85 13.16 2.81
C PRO A 137 25.29 12.26 3.91
N ARG A 138 25.66 12.51 5.17
CA ARG A 138 25.14 11.80 6.36
C ARG A 138 23.70 12.22 6.71
N ASN A 139 22.82 12.18 5.70
CA ASN A 139 21.38 12.32 5.82
C ASN A 139 20.76 10.97 5.46
N PHE A 140 19.86 10.49 6.32
CA PHE A 140 19.19 9.20 6.17
C PHE A 140 18.56 9.03 4.77
N MET A 141 17.84 10.04 4.28
CA MET A 141 17.13 9.98 3.00
C MET A 141 18.09 9.92 1.82
N ALA A 142 19.16 10.71 1.85
CA ALA A 142 20.15 10.75 0.79
C ALA A 142 20.92 9.43 0.68
N ILE A 143 21.20 8.78 1.83
CA ILE A 143 21.82 7.45 1.87
C ILE A 143 20.88 6.40 1.26
N LEU A 144 19.60 6.40 1.64
CA LEU A 144 18.62 5.48 1.04
C LEU A 144 18.50 5.68 -0.47
N ASP A 145 18.48 6.94 -0.91
CA ASP A 145 18.38 7.31 -2.33
C ASP A 145 19.63 6.95 -3.14
N ALA A 146 20.82 7.00 -2.53
CA ALA A 146 22.04 6.47 -3.14
C ALA A 146 22.00 4.95 -3.24
N CYS A 147 21.60 4.27 -2.16
CA CYS A 147 21.60 2.81 -2.07
C CYS A 147 20.56 2.14 -2.99
N LYS A 148 19.38 2.76 -3.20
CA LYS A 148 18.37 2.22 -4.13
C LYS A 148 18.85 2.18 -5.58
N VAL A 149 19.75 3.08 -5.96
CA VAL A 149 20.31 3.14 -7.32
C VAL A 149 21.58 2.31 -7.47
N ALA A 150 22.33 2.12 -6.39
CA ALA A 150 23.63 1.49 -6.45
C ALA A 150 23.58 0.02 -6.90
N ASP A 151 24.56 -0.37 -7.71
CA ASP A 151 24.83 -1.77 -8.09
C ASP A 151 25.65 -2.48 -7.02
N PHE A 152 26.49 -1.72 -6.31
CA PHE A 152 27.25 -2.16 -5.16
C PHE A 152 27.09 -1.17 -4.01
N VAL A 153 26.78 -1.69 -2.82
CA VAL A 153 26.77 -0.91 -1.58
C VAL A 153 27.98 -1.32 -0.76
N VAL A 154 28.83 -0.35 -0.47
CA VAL A 154 30.03 -0.52 0.34
C VAL A 154 29.75 0.05 1.72
N PHE A 155 29.66 -0.82 2.73
CA PHE A 155 29.53 -0.40 4.12
C PHE A 155 30.92 -0.21 4.72
N ALA A 156 31.20 1.01 5.18
CA ALA A 156 32.43 1.32 5.88
C ALA A 156 32.19 1.24 7.39
N LEU A 157 32.96 0.38 8.04
CA LEU A 157 33.01 0.17 9.48
C LEU A 157 34.28 0.81 10.05
N SER A 158 34.16 1.41 11.23
CA SER A 158 35.32 1.86 12.00
C SER A 158 35.81 0.72 12.89
N SER A 159 37.13 0.68 13.10
CA SER A 159 37.77 -0.22 14.05
C SER A 159 37.80 0.38 15.47
N VAL A 160 37.65 1.70 15.60
CA VAL A 160 37.83 2.46 16.84
C VAL A 160 36.49 2.76 17.51
N GLN A 161 35.51 3.20 16.72
CA GLN A 161 34.17 3.56 17.19
C GLN A 161 33.18 2.47 16.80
N GLU A 162 32.27 2.14 17.71
CA GLU A 162 31.14 1.26 17.43
C GLU A 162 30.16 1.91 16.43
N VAL A 163 29.27 1.10 15.86
CA VAL A 163 28.27 1.60 14.91
C VAL A 163 27.22 2.41 15.67
N ASP A 164 26.96 3.63 15.22
CA ASP A 164 25.95 4.51 15.83
C ASP A 164 24.53 3.97 15.61
N GLU A 165 23.57 4.39 16.43
CA GLU A 165 22.14 4.10 16.25
C GLU A 165 21.64 4.50 14.85
N PHE A 166 22.12 5.62 14.33
CA PHE A 166 21.87 6.05 12.95
C PHE A 166 22.41 5.06 11.92
N GLY A 167 23.62 4.53 12.14
CA GLY A 167 24.25 3.56 11.25
C GLY A 167 23.48 2.23 11.24
N GLU A 168 23.02 1.78 12.40
CA GLU A 168 22.18 0.58 12.51
C GLU A 168 20.82 0.77 11.82
N LEU A 169 20.17 1.92 12.02
CA LEU A 169 18.94 2.29 11.31
C LEU A 169 19.17 2.27 9.79
N CYS A 170 20.27 2.84 9.30
CA CYS A 170 20.64 2.82 7.89
C CYS A 170 20.78 1.38 7.35
N ILE A 171 21.51 0.50 8.03
CA ILE A 171 21.72 -0.89 7.58
C ILE A 171 20.38 -1.60 7.42
N ARG A 172 19.52 -1.55 8.44
CA ARG A 172 18.21 -2.22 8.44
C ARG A 172 17.28 -1.67 7.37
N SER A 173 17.31 -0.36 7.17
CA SER A 173 16.53 0.31 6.14
C SER A 173 16.99 -0.08 4.74
N ILE A 174 18.32 -0.13 4.52
CA ILE A 174 18.92 -0.53 3.25
C ILE A 174 18.66 -2.01 2.95
N GLU A 175 18.70 -2.87 3.96
CA GLU A 175 18.33 -4.28 3.83
C GLU A 175 16.85 -4.42 3.42
N SER A 176 15.97 -3.72 4.13
CA SER A 176 14.51 -3.83 3.97
C SER A 176 14.00 -3.22 2.65
N GLN A 177 14.62 -2.16 2.13
CA GLN A 177 14.31 -1.65 0.77
C GLN A 177 14.79 -2.57 -0.36
N GLY A 178 15.63 -3.55 -0.03
CA GLY A 178 16.31 -4.43 -0.97
C GLY A 178 17.62 -3.81 -1.44
N VAL A 179 18.70 -4.58 -1.29
CA VAL A 179 20.04 -4.22 -1.72
C VAL A 179 20.53 -5.16 -2.83
N SER A 180 21.39 -4.65 -3.70
CA SER A 180 22.00 -5.36 -4.81
C SER A 180 23.16 -6.25 -4.34
N SER A 181 24.41 -5.85 -4.58
CA SER A 181 25.60 -6.53 -4.05
C SER A 181 26.21 -5.72 -2.91
N VAL A 182 26.41 -6.35 -1.77
CA VAL A 182 26.98 -5.70 -0.59
C VAL A 182 28.46 -6.08 -0.46
N THR A 183 29.30 -5.14 0.02
CA THR A 183 30.67 -5.42 0.45
C THR A 183 30.97 -4.62 1.70
N ALA A 184 31.49 -5.28 2.73
CA ALA A 184 31.91 -4.62 3.96
C ALA A 184 33.40 -4.31 3.95
N ILE A 185 33.74 -3.15 4.48
CA ILE A 185 35.09 -2.64 4.55
C ILE A 185 35.36 -2.05 5.93
N ILE A 186 36.58 -2.26 6.42
CA ILE A 186 37.09 -1.65 7.65
C ILE A 186 38.05 -0.51 7.28
N SER A 187 37.85 0.61 7.96
CA SER A 187 38.74 1.77 7.99
C SER A 187 39.42 1.89 9.36
N ASN A 188 40.56 2.59 9.41
CA ASN A 188 41.32 2.92 10.63
C ASN A 188 41.86 1.70 11.40
N LEU A 189 42.06 0.56 10.76
CA LEU A 189 42.61 -0.63 11.41
C LEU A 189 44.06 -0.40 11.87
N ASN A 190 44.80 0.46 11.17
CA ASN A 190 46.17 0.85 11.53
C ASN A 190 46.28 1.61 12.86
N GLU A 191 45.21 2.25 13.33
CA GLU A 191 45.23 3.01 14.60
C GLU A 191 45.30 2.10 15.82
N ILE A 192 44.87 0.83 15.68
CA ILE A 192 44.90 -0.14 16.76
C ILE A 192 46.31 -0.76 16.87
N PRO A 193 47.00 -0.62 18.02
CA PRO A 193 48.31 -1.21 18.21
C PRO A 193 48.21 -2.73 18.38
N GLY A 194 48.94 -3.45 17.53
CA GLY A 194 49.18 -4.89 17.65
C GLY A 194 48.35 -5.77 16.70
N THR A 195 49.04 -6.57 15.89
CA THR A 195 48.44 -7.43 14.84
C THR A 195 47.42 -8.44 15.36
N LYS A 196 47.61 -8.97 16.59
CA LYS A 196 46.66 -9.92 17.19
C LYS A 196 45.33 -9.25 17.53
N ARG A 197 45.37 -8.04 18.12
CA ARG A 197 44.17 -7.26 18.43
C ARG A 197 43.43 -6.83 17.16
N GLN A 198 44.17 -6.44 16.12
CA GLN A 198 43.58 -6.13 14.81
C GLN A 198 42.81 -7.34 14.23
N TYR A 199 43.34 -8.55 14.37
CA TYR A 199 42.66 -9.77 13.94
C TYR A 199 41.39 -10.05 14.76
N ASP A 200 41.46 -9.89 16.09
CA ASP A 200 40.31 -10.09 16.98
C ASP A 200 39.18 -9.09 16.68
N VAL A 201 39.51 -7.80 16.48
CA VAL A 201 38.55 -6.76 16.10
C VAL A 201 37.94 -7.04 14.72
N LYS A 202 38.75 -7.46 13.75
CA LYS A 202 38.25 -7.86 12.42
C LYS A 202 37.23 -9.00 12.51
N ASN A 203 37.45 -9.99 13.37
CA ASN A 203 36.50 -11.10 13.56
C ASN A 203 35.23 -10.66 14.29
N SER A 204 35.35 -9.75 15.26
CA SER A 204 34.19 -9.17 15.94
C SER A 204 33.29 -8.39 14.98
N LEU A 205 33.89 -7.52 14.15
CA LEU A 205 33.19 -6.78 13.10
C LEU A 205 32.59 -7.71 12.04
N LEU A 206 33.27 -8.82 11.71
CA LEU A 206 32.72 -9.85 10.85
C LEU A 206 31.47 -10.49 11.48
N SER A 207 31.52 -10.86 12.75
CA SER A 207 30.36 -11.40 13.46
C SER A 207 29.17 -10.43 13.44
N TYR A 208 29.42 -9.14 13.70
CA TYR A 208 28.41 -8.09 13.63
C TYR A 208 27.82 -7.97 12.22
N PHE A 209 28.66 -7.93 11.19
CA PHE A 209 28.19 -7.81 9.81
C PHE A 209 27.42 -9.05 9.33
N THR A 210 27.83 -10.25 9.74
CA THR A 210 27.14 -11.50 9.39
C THR A 210 25.75 -11.63 10.02
N HIS A 211 25.47 -10.89 11.10
CA HIS A 211 24.13 -10.82 11.68
C HIS A 211 23.12 -10.21 10.69
N PHE A 212 23.51 -9.18 9.95
CA PHE A 212 22.67 -8.52 8.94
C PHE A 212 22.79 -9.17 7.57
N PHE A 213 24.01 -9.53 7.15
CA PHE A 213 24.27 -10.11 5.84
C PHE A 213 24.99 -11.46 5.94
N PRO A 214 24.25 -12.56 6.16
CA PRO A 214 24.83 -13.91 6.25
C PRO A 214 25.50 -14.41 4.96
N ALA A 215 25.29 -13.71 3.83
CA ALA A 215 25.82 -14.11 2.53
C ALA A 215 27.28 -13.65 2.29
N GLU A 216 27.81 -12.76 3.12
CA GLU A 216 29.16 -12.22 2.97
C GLU A 216 30.04 -12.64 4.16
N ASP A 217 30.93 -13.61 3.92
CA ASP A 217 31.80 -14.19 4.95
C ASP A 217 33.14 -13.46 5.11
N LYS A 218 33.36 -12.36 4.37
CA LYS A 218 34.65 -11.67 4.30
C LYS A 218 34.50 -10.16 4.43
N ILE A 219 35.36 -9.59 5.27
CA ILE A 219 35.55 -8.14 5.41
C ILE A 219 36.97 -7.78 4.99
N TYR A 220 37.11 -6.66 4.28
CA TYR A 220 38.38 -6.16 3.75
C TYR A 220 38.86 -4.95 4.55
N ALA A 221 40.16 -4.85 4.82
CA ALA A 221 40.73 -3.65 5.42
C ALA A 221 41.30 -2.75 4.32
N ILE A 222 40.79 -1.52 4.17
CA ILE A 222 41.27 -0.61 3.12
C ILE A 222 42.73 -0.21 3.34
N ASP A 223 43.15 -0.12 4.60
CA ASP A 223 44.50 0.28 4.98
C ASP A 223 45.58 -0.64 4.39
N MET A 224 45.22 -1.90 4.10
CA MET A 224 46.10 -2.85 3.44
C MET A 224 45.91 -2.75 1.92
N PRO A 225 46.95 -2.37 1.15
CA PRO A 225 46.80 -2.14 -0.29
C PRO A 225 46.40 -3.41 -1.06
N GLN A 226 46.75 -4.60 -0.55
CA GLN A 226 46.36 -5.89 -1.13
C GLN A 226 44.84 -6.15 -0.99
N ASP A 227 44.27 -5.80 0.16
CA ASP A 227 42.83 -5.94 0.41
C ASP A 227 42.06 -4.88 -0.40
N ALA A 228 42.55 -3.65 -0.49
CA ALA A 228 41.99 -2.61 -1.36
C ALA A 228 41.99 -3.03 -2.85
N LEU A 229 43.06 -3.67 -3.33
CA LEU A 229 43.12 -4.22 -4.68
C LEU A 229 42.09 -5.35 -4.89
N ASN A 230 41.91 -6.22 -3.89
CA ASN A 230 40.92 -7.28 -3.93
C ASN A 230 39.48 -6.74 -3.98
N VAL A 231 39.18 -5.70 -3.19
CA VAL A 231 37.90 -4.99 -3.23
C VAL A 231 37.67 -4.39 -4.62
N THR A 232 38.65 -3.62 -5.13
CA THR A 232 38.51 -2.96 -6.44
C THR A 232 38.35 -3.97 -7.57
N ARG A 233 39.07 -5.09 -7.51
CA ARG A 233 38.90 -6.22 -8.43
C ARG A 233 37.50 -6.83 -8.33
N SER A 234 36.99 -7.03 -7.10
CA SER A 234 35.65 -7.56 -6.86
C SER A 234 34.58 -6.64 -7.47
N LEU A 235 34.67 -5.33 -7.22
CA LEU A 235 33.75 -4.33 -7.78
C LEU A 235 33.77 -4.33 -9.32
N CYS A 236 34.96 -4.45 -9.93
CA CYS A 236 35.11 -4.47 -11.39
C CYS A 236 34.63 -5.79 -12.03
N GLN A 237 34.91 -6.95 -11.44
CA GLN A 237 34.66 -8.26 -12.08
C GLN A 237 33.35 -8.92 -11.66
N ARG A 238 32.89 -8.71 -10.42
CA ARG A 238 31.63 -9.28 -9.91
C ARG A 238 30.47 -8.64 -10.65
N PHE A 239 29.51 -9.47 -11.05
CA PHE A 239 28.26 -8.98 -11.61
C PHE A 239 27.32 -8.59 -10.45
N PRO A 240 26.73 -7.38 -10.46
CA PRO A 240 25.82 -6.97 -9.40
C PRO A 240 24.57 -7.84 -9.40
N LYS A 241 24.04 -8.13 -8.20
CA LYS A 241 22.72 -8.75 -8.08
C LYS A 241 21.66 -7.68 -8.35
N GLY A 242 20.72 -7.97 -9.24
CA GLY A 242 19.65 -7.05 -9.61
C GLY A 242 18.58 -6.91 -8.51
N ILE A 243 18.06 -5.71 -8.31
CA ILE A 243 16.91 -5.46 -7.43
C ILE A 243 15.65 -5.57 -8.26
N HIS A 244 14.75 -6.50 -7.91
CA HIS A 244 13.62 -6.85 -8.78
C HIS A 244 12.71 -5.67 -9.15
N TRP A 245 12.33 -4.83 -8.18
CA TRP A 245 11.43 -3.68 -8.42
C TRP A 245 12.09 -2.55 -9.20
N ARG A 246 13.41 -2.40 -9.05
CA ARG A 246 14.22 -1.40 -9.75
C ARG A 246 14.43 -1.82 -11.19
N ASP A 247 14.88 -3.06 -11.40
CA ASP A 247 15.21 -3.58 -12.72
C ASP A 247 13.97 -3.93 -13.54
N SER A 248 12.79 -4.05 -12.90
CA SER A 248 11.50 -4.11 -13.62
C SER A 248 11.10 -2.78 -14.23
N ARG A 249 11.63 -1.68 -13.71
CA ARG A 249 11.44 -0.32 -14.23
C ARG A 249 12.70 0.11 -14.98
N SER A 250 12.60 1.24 -15.65
CA SER A 250 13.77 1.89 -16.22
C SER A 250 14.16 3.04 -15.33
N TYR A 251 15.46 3.23 -15.15
CA TYR A 251 15.97 4.28 -14.29
C TYR A 251 17.26 4.85 -14.85
N LEU A 252 17.54 6.08 -14.46
CA LEU A 252 18.69 6.85 -14.90
C LEU A 252 19.21 7.63 -13.70
N LEU A 253 20.53 7.57 -13.49
CA LEU A 253 21.24 8.48 -12.59
C LEU A 253 21.69 9.67 -13.43
N ALA A 254 21.35 10.88 -12.99
CA ALA A 254 21.73 12.09 -13.71
C ALA A 254 23.20 12.44 -13.47
N ASP A 255 23.94 12.66 -14.55
CA ASP A 255 25.29 13.22 -14.50
C ASP A 255 25.25 14.76 -14.50
N ASN A 256 24.31 15.34 -15.25
CA ASN A 256 24.09 16.79 -15.33
C ASN A 256 22.59 17.10 -15.50
N VAL A 257 22.15 18.20 -14.91
CA VAL A 257 20.77 18.69 -14.99
C VAL A 257 20.82 20.16 -15.39
N THR A 258 20.22 20.49 -16.54
CA THR A 258 20.14 21.85 -17.06
C THR A 258 18.69 22.24 -17.32
N TYR A 259 18.37 23.53 -17.23
CA TYR A 259 17.04 24.05 -17.53
C TYR A 259 17.07 24.81 -18.86
N GLU A 260 16.22 24.42 -19.80
CA GLU A 260 15.96 25.17 -21.03
C GLU A 260 14.61 25.89 -20.89
N ALA A 261 14.65 27.21 -20.86
CA ALA A 261 13.42 28.02 -20.83
C ALA A 261 12.78 28.01 -22.22
N SER A 262 11.47 27.76 -22.30
CA SER A 262 10.74 27.89 -23.56
C SER A 262 10.68 29.36 -24.00
N THR A 263 10.73 29.60 -25.32
CA THR A 263 10.74 30.92 -25.95
C THR A 263 9.48 31.76 -25.65
N THR A 264 8.43 31.18 -25.06
CA THR A 264 7.14 31.83 -24.77
C THR A 264 7.06 32.59 -23.43
N GLY A 265 8.08 32.58 -22.57
CA GLY A 265 8.16 33.49 -21.42
C GLY A 265 7.25 33.16 -20.22
N ASP A 266 6.48 32.07 -20.27
CA ASP A 266 5.75 31.56 -19.10
C ASP A 266 6.66 30.66 -18.26
N ALA A 267 6.81 30.98 -16.96
CA ALA A 267 7.69 30.29 -16.03
C ALA A 267 7.27 28.82 -15.74
N SER A 268 6.07 28.41 -16.16
CA SER A 268 5.50 27.07 -15.95
C SER A 268 5.81 26.06 -17.05
N ASP A 269 6.20 26.50 -18.26
CA ASP A 269 6.43 25.63 -19.43
C ASP A 269 7.92 25.41 -19.72
N GLY A 270 8.68 25.20 -18.65
CA GLY A 270 10.11 24.90 -18.72
C GLY A 270 10.40 23.46 -19.15
N LEU A 271 11.53 23.26 -19.82
CA LEU A 271 12.07 21.93 -20.09
C LEU A 271 13.29 21.66 -19.22
N VAL A 272 13.16 20.69 -18.32
CA VAL A 272 14.29 20.17 -17.54
C VAL A 272 15.00 19.12 -18.38
N VAL A 273 16.27 19.36 -18.67
CA VAL A 273 17.13 18.45 -19.43
C VAL A 273 17.99 17.65 -18.46
N VAL A 274 17.81 16.33 -18.46
CA VAL A 274 18.56 15.41 -17.63
C VAL A 274 19.47 14.54 -18.50
N GLU A 275 20.78 14.60 -18.27
CA GLU A 275 21.76 13.76 -18.93
C GLU A 275 22.09 12.53 -18.09
N GLY A 276 22.12 11.33 -18.69
CA GLY A 276 22.60 10.14 -18.00
C GLY A 276 22.51 8.86 -18.83
N ILE A 277 22.76 7.72 -18.19
CA ILE A 277 22.77 6.41 -18.84
C ILE A 277 21.56 5.59 -18.40
N VAL A 278 20.77 5.11 -19.36
CA VAL A 278 19.57 4.29 -19.09
C VAL A 278 19.96 2.92 -18.54
N ARG A 279 19.26 2.48 -17.49
CA ARG A 279 19.36 1.14 -16.92
C ARG A 279 17.98 0.52 -16.72
N GLY A 280 17.94 -0.79 -16.47
CA GLY A 280 16.70 -1.55 -16.31
C GLY A 280 16.21 -2.13 -17.64
N ARG A 281 14.88 -2.12 -17.86
CA ARG A 281 14.24 -2.77 -19.02
C ARG A 281 14.17 -1.95 -20.30
N GLY A 282 14.62 -0.69 -20.26
CA GLY A 282 14.62 0.22 -21.40
C GLY A 282 13.49 1.26 -21.32
N MET A 283 13.75 2.45 -21.85
CA MET A 283 12.91 3.62 -21.65
C MET A 283 11.97 3.86 -22.83
N ASN A 284 10.79 4.41 -22.53
CA ASN A 284 9.77 4.79 -23.50
C ASN A 284 9.34 6.24 -23.23
N SER A 285 9.20 7.04 -24.30
CA SER A 285 8.78 8.44 -24.23
C SER A 285 7.31 8.63 -23.83
N ASN A 286 6.44 7.65 -24.10
CA ASN A 286 5.01 7.73 -23.78
C ASN A 286 4.71 7.56 -22.28
N ARG A 287 5.67 7.06 -21.52
CA ARG A 287 5.52 6.75 -20.09
C ARG A 287 5.92 7.94 -19.24
N LEU A 288 5.26 8.08 -18.09
CA LEU A 288 5.58 9.09 -17.11
C LEU A 288 6.93 8.81 -16.43
N VAL A 289 7.53 9.89 -15.93
CA VAL A 289 8.81 9.87 -15.23
C VAL A 289 8.61 10.37 -13.81
N HIS A 290 9.03 9.58 -12.84
CA HIS A 290 9.03 9.94 -11.43
C HIS A 290 10.41 10.42 -10.99
N ILE A 291 10.44 11.60 -10.38
CA ILE A 291 11.61 12.14 -9.71
C ILE A 291 11.34 12.10 -8.19
N PRO A 292 12.13 11.33 -7.41
CA PRO A 292 11.96 11.25 -5.96
C PRO A 292 12.01 12.62 -5.30
N GLY A 293 11.00 12.97 -4.50
CA GLY A 293 10.89 14.25 -3.81
C GLY A 293 10.21 15.38 -4.61
N PHE A 294 10.01 15.20 -5.93
CA PHE A 294 9.42 16.22 -6.80
C PHE A 294 8.11 15.77 -7.47
N GLY A 295 7.88 14.45 -7.62
CA GLY A 295 6.65 13.91 -8.19
C GLY A 295 6.82 13.31 -9.58
N ASP A 296 5.70 13.24 -10.30
CA ASP A 296 5.58 12.60 -11.61
C ASP A 296 5.49 13.66 -12.72
N TYR A 297 6.25 13.48 -13.80
CA TYR A 297 6.37 14.43 -14.92
C TYR A 297 6.29 13.72 -16.28
N GLN A 298 5.91 14.48 -17.32
CA GLN A 298 5.84 13.99 -18.70
C GLN A 298 7.15 14.21 -19.46
N VAL A 299 7.48 13.26 -20.34
CA VAL A 299 8.63 13.35 -21.26
C VAL A 299 8.20 14.03 -22.55
N GLU A 300 9.00 14.99 -23.03
CA GLU A 300 8.77 15.66 -24.32
C GLU A 300 9.60 15.06 -25.46
N LYS A 301 10.89 14.84 -25.23
CA LYS A 301 11.79 14.25 -26.23
C LYS A 301 12.96 13.54 -25.56
N ILE A 302 13.51 12.53 -26.24
CA ILE A 302 14.72 11.82 -25.81
C ILE A 302 15.73 11.87 -26.95
N THR A 303 16.92 12.38 -26.67
CA THR A 303 18.02 12.45 -27.64
C THR A 303 19.18 11.58 -27.20
N LYS A 304 19.86 10.91 -28.14
CA LYS A 304 21.10 10.20 -27.84
C LYS A 304 22.24 11.19 -27.67
N GLN A 305 23.09 10.97 -26.67
CA GLN A 305 24.34 11.71 -26.54
C GLN A 305 25.48 10.87 -27.10
N VAL A 306 26.09 11.32 -28.19
CA VAL A 306 27.33 10.74 -28.71
C VAL A 306 28.49 11.49 -28.06
N ILE A 307 29.38 10.77 -27.36
CA ILE A 307 30.63 11.35 -26.87
C ILE A 307 31.58 11.46 -28.07
N ASN A 308 31.52 12.57 -28.80
CA ASN A 308 32.48 12.86 -29.85
C ASN A 308 33.68 13.62 -29.27
N ASP A 309 34.85 12.97 -29.26
CA ASP A 309 36.18 13.60 -29.01
C ASP A 309 36.62 14.54 -30.17
N LYS A 310 35.75 14.81 -31.15
CA LYS A 310 36.00 15.73 -32.25
C LYS A 310 34.80 16.65 -32.44
N ALA A 311 35.00 17.91 -32.09
CA ALA A 311 34.07 18.99 -32.38
C ALA A 311 33.88 19.13 -33.90
N MET A 312 32.78 18.61 -34.41
CA MET A 312 32.03 19.13 -35.56
C MET A 312 30.71 18.35 -35.66
N ASP A 313 29.62 19.11 -35.73
CA ASP A 313 28.19 18.75 -35.85
C ASP A 313 27.48 18.23 -34.57
N ASP A 314 26.86 19.16 -33.83
CA ASP A 314 25.84 18.93 -32.79
C ASP A 314 24.49 18.47 -33.40
N GLU A 315 24.49 17.45 -34.25
CA GLU A 315 23.25 16.76 -34.61
C GLU A 315 22.95 15.70 -33.54
N SER A 316 22.34 16.13 -32.43
CA SER A 316 21.81 15.20 -31.43
C SER A 316 20.69 14.37 -32.06
N GLU A 317 20.98 13.12 -32.41
CA GLU A 317 20.00 12.18 -32.97
C GLU A 317 18.82 11.99 -32.00
N ILE A 318 17.63 12.40 -32.42
CA ILE A 318 16.39 12.22 -31.66
C ILE A 318 16.03 10.73 -31.70
N LEU A 319 16.07 10.06 -30.55
CA LEU A 319 15.74 8.64 -30.45
C LEU A 319 14.23 8.41 -30.37
N ALA A 320 13.52 9.32 -29.70
CA ALA A 320 12.10 9.15 -29.44
C ALA A 320 11.40 10.49 -29.17
N ARG A 321 10.17 10.58 -29.69
CA ARG A 321 9.15 11.58 -29.36
C ARG A 321 7.88 10.84 -28.95
N PRO A 322 7.07 11.41 -28.05
CA PRO A 322 5.84 10.78 -27.62
C PRO A 322 4.83 10.72 -28.77
N ASP A 323 4.10 9.61 -28.84
CA ASP A 323 2.99 9.36 -29.74
C ASP A 323 1.65 9.76 -29.08
N ASN A 324 0.53 9.61 -29.81
CA ASN A 324 -0.83 9.88 -29.31
C ASN A 324 -1.27 9.00 -28.10
N THR A 325 -0.46 8.04 -27.67
CA THR A 325 -0.70 7.16 -26.51
C THR A 325 0.01 7.62 -25.25
N GLN A 326 0.54 8.85 -25.23
CA GLN A 326 1.15 9.44 -24.06
C GLN A 326 0.19 9.47 -22.86
N GLU A 327 0.67 9.06 -21.70
CA GLU A 327 -0.12 9.08 -20.47
C GLU A 327 -0.35 10.52 -19.98
N THR A 328 -1.58 10.79 -19.54
CA THR A 328 -1.95 12.06 -18.91
C THR A 328 -1.50 12.11 -17.45
N LEU A 329 -1.32 13.31 -16.91
CA LEU A 329 -1.05 13.57 -15.49
C LEU A 329 -2.33 13.55 -14.63
N ASP A 330 -3.38 12.88 -15.10
CA ASP A 330 -4.62 12.77 -14.35
C ASP A 330 -4.49 11.64 -13.31
N GLU A 331 -4.47 12.02 -12.03
CA GLU A 331 -4.38 11.08 -10.91
C GLU A 331 -5.65 10.22 -10.76
N LEU A 332 -6.80 10.77 -11.11
CA LEU A 332 -8.11 10.15 -10.97
C LEU A 332 -8.72 9.87 -12.34
N ALA A 333 -9.51 8.81 -12.46
CA ALA A 333 -10.29 8.60 -13.66
C ALA A 333 -11.24 9.80 -13.89
N PRO A 334 -11.53 10.14 -15.17
CA PRO A 334 -12.59 11.09 -15.47
C PRO A 334 -13.88 10.61 -14.80
N LEU A 335 -14.66 11.55 -14.28
CA LEU A 335 -16.01 11.26 -13.81
C LEU A 335 -16.77 10.70 -15.01
N GLU A 336 -17.06 9.40 -14.99
CA GLU A 336 -18.10 8.85 -15.84
C GLU A 336 -19.40 9.47 -15.34
N VAL A 337 -19.76 10.63 -15.90
CA VAL A 337 -21.15 11.06 -15.91
C VAL A 337 -21.85 9.94 -16.64
N LYS A 338 -22.50 9.04 -15.90
CA LYS A 338 -23.48 8.15 -16.48
C LYS A 338 -24.56 9.06 -17.04
N MET A 339 -24.38 9.53 -18.27
CA MET A 339 -25.49 9.91 -19.12
C MET A 339 -26.23 8.60 -19.33
N SER A 340 -27.21 8.35 -18.47
CA SER A 340 -28.22 7.34 -18.73
C SER A 340 -28.92 7.78 -20.02
N ASP A 341 -28.70 7.05 -21.10
CA ASP A 341 -29.56 7.09 -22.30
C ASP A 341 -30.98 6.53 -21.99
N ASP A 342 -31.26 6.20 -20.72
CA ASP A 342 -32.55 5.79 -20.19
C ASP A 342 -33.23 6.98 -19.48
N GLU A 343 -33.59 8.02 -20.25
CA GLU A 343 -34.42 9.14 -19.78
C GLU A 343 -35.93 8.79 -19.77
N TYR A 344 -36.31 7.50 -19.86
CA TYR A 344 -37.72 7.08 -19.88
C TYR A 344 -38.13 5.87 -19.04
N ASP A 345 -37.30 5.36 -18.12
CA ASP A 345 -37.74 4.28 -17.20
C ASP A 345 -37.29 4.44 -15.72
N ASN A 346 -36.70 5.57 -15.34
CA ASN A 346 -36.14 5.78 -13.99
C ASN A 346 -36.97 6.64 -13.04
N GLU A 347 -38.30 6.68 -13.18
CA GLU A 347 -39.15 7.20 -12.10
C GLU A 347 -39.37 6.16 -10.97
N GLU A 348 -39.10 4.87 -11.22
CA GLU A 348 -39.18 3.82 -10.18
C GLU A 348 -37.85 3.60 -9.42
N GLU A 349 -36.67 3.87 -10.01
CA GLU A 349 -35.39 3.77 -9.30
C GLU A 349 -34.98 5.04 -8.53
N PHE A 350 -35.48 6.22 -8.91
CA PHE A 350 -35.28 7.45 -8.11
C PHE A 350 -36.11 7.46 -6.81
N ARG A 351 -37.13 6.61 -6.70
CA ARG A 351 -37.85 6.37 -5.43
C ARG A 351 -36.99 5.65 -4.37
N GLY A 352 -35.87 5.04 -4.75
CA GLY A 352 -34.98 4.35 -3.81
C GLY A 352 -34.15 5.27 -2.90
N PHE A 353 -34.08 6.58 -3.18
CA PHE A 353 -33.23 7.53 -2.44
C PHE A 353 -33.98 8.33 -1.36
N GLU A 354 -35.31 8.42 -1.43
CA GLU A 354 -36.12 9.06 -0.38
C GLU A 354 -36.71 8.06 0.65
N ASP A 355 -36.59 6.76 0.39
CA ASP A 355 -37.17 5.70 1.25
C ASP A 355 -36.23 5.18 2.37
N ILE A 356 -35.04 5.77 2.57
CA ILE A 356 -34.12 5.35 3.66
C ILE A 356 -34.36 6.12 4.96
N ASP A 357 -34.92 7.34 4.88
CA ASP A 357 -35.03 8.23 6.05
C ASP A 357 -36.41 8.21 6.72
N ASN A 358 -37.39 7.50 6.15
CA ASN A 358 -38.72 7.36 6.73
C ASN A 358 -39.08 5.88 6.88
N ALA A 359 -39.20 5.41 8.13
CA ALA A 359 -39.91 4.19 8.56
C ALA A 359 -39.18 2.82 8.63
N ASP A 360 -37.88 2.75 8.95
CA ASP A 360 -37.23 1.46 9.25
C ASP A 360 -36.83 1.31 10.74
N ASN A 361 -37.60 0.50 11.48
CA ASN A 361 -37.38 0.19 12.89
C ASN A 361 -36.40 -0.99 13.07
N GLY A 362 -35.08 -0.73 13.11
CA GLY A 362 -34.08 -1.68 13.63
C GLY A 362 -32.72 -1.68 12.94
N VAL A 363 -31.74 -2.34 13.55
CA VAL A 363 -30.39 -2.53 12.96
C VAL A 363 -30.42 -3.48 11.77
N ARG A 364 -29.75 -3.10 10.67
CA ARG A 364 -29.44 -3.98 9.53
C ARG A 364 -28.66 -5.22 10.00
N LEU A 365 -29.18 -6.43 9.76
CA LEU A 365 -28.46 -7.68 10.00
C LEU A 365 -28.20 -8.36 8.65
N ASP A 366 -26.94 -8.38 8.20
CA ASP A 366 -26.55 -8.99 6.90
C ASP A 366 -27.41 -8.43 5.74
N ASP A 367 -27.55 -7.10 5.71
CA ASP A 367 -28.36 -6.29 4.78
C ASP A 367 -29.88 -6.53 4.80
N HIS A 368 -30.41 -7.29 5.76
CA HIS A 368 -31.85 -7.50 5.96
C HIS A 368 -32.38 -6.83 7.24
N HIS A 369 -33.56 -6.21 7.15
CA HIS A 369 -34.36 -5.77 8.30
C HIS A 369 -35.33 -6.89 8.69
N TYR A 370 -35.24 -7.35 9.95
CA TYR A 370 -36.05 -8.47 10.44
C TYR A 370 -37.39 -8.05 11.10
N PHE A 371 -37.56 -6.77 11.42
CA PHE A 371 -38.75 -6.24 12.09
C PHE A 371 -39.32 -5.04 11.32
N ARG A 372 -40.05 -5.30 10.23
CA ARG A 372 -40.93 -4.29 9.60
C ARG A 372 -42.28 -4.36 10.27
N ASP A 373 -42.52 -3.52 11.28
CA ASP A 373 -43.83 -3.42 11.92
C ASP A 373 -44.69 -2.37 11.19
N HIS A 374 -45.20 -2.73 10.01
CA HIS A 374 -46.16 -1.93 9.24
C HIS A 374 -47.42 -1.56 10.06
N ASP A 375 -47.76 -2.39 11.05
CA ASP A 375 -48.94 -2.21 11.91
C ASP A 375 -48.73 -1.21 13.05
N LYS A 376 -47.50 -1.00 13.53
CA LYS A 376 -47.24 -0.09 14.66
C LYS A 376 -47.25 1.38 14.24
N GLU A 377 -46.82 1.69 13.02
CA GLU A 377 -46.83 3.05 12.48
C GLU A 377 -48.26 3.54 12.20
N ALA A 378 -49.11 2.65 11.70
CA ALA A 378 -50.54 2.93 11.54
C ALA A 378 -51.21 3.22 12.91
N PHE A 379 -50.81 2.53 13.97
CA PHE A 379 -51.27 2.80 15.34
C PHE A 379 -50.69 4.08 15.96
N ALA A 380 -49.39 4.35 15.77
CA ALA A 380 -48.72 5.53 16.32
C ALA A 380 -49.14 6.85 15.66
N ASN A 381 -49.41 6.83 14.35
CA ASN A 381 -49.92 8.00 13.64
C ASN A 381 -51.39 8.29 13.97
N LYS A 382 -52.21 7.25 14.24
CA LYS A 382 -53.58 7.42 14.78
C LYS A 382 -53.61 8.02 16.19
N TRP A 383 -52.54 7.87 16.97
CA TRP A 383 -52.44 8.36 18.35
C TRP A 383 -52.14 9.87 18.43
N LYS A 384 -51.25 10.38 17.59
CA LYS A 384 -50.80 11.80 17.60
C LYS A 384 -51.88 12.81 17.24
N THR A 385 -52.98 12.38 16.63
CA THR A 385 -54.05 13.25 16.10
C THR A 385 -55.19 13.54 17.08
N ARG A 386 -55.18 12.99 18.30
CA ARG A 386 -56.25 13.21 19.30
C ARG A 386 -55.81 14.14 20.44
N LYS A 387 -56.64 15.14 20.78
CA LYS A 387 -56.39 16.07 21.90
C LYS A 387 -56.67 15.37 23.23
N LEU A 388 -55.63 15.15 24.04
CA LEU A 388 -55.76 14.60 25.39
C LEU A 388 -56.20 15.66 26.40
N PRO A 389 -56.96 15.30 27.45
CA PRO A 389 -57.24 16.18 28.59
C PRO A 389 -55.95 16.65 29.28
N LYS A 390 -55.91 17.92 29.68
CA LYS A 390 -54.74 18.50 30.40
C LYS A 390 -54.51 17.78 31.73
N GLY A 391 -53.31 17.22 31.93
CA GLY A 391 -52.87 16.60 33.20
C GLY A 391 -52.91 15.08 33.25
N MET A 392 -53.30 14.39 32.18
CA MET A 392 -53.29 12.92 32.12
C MET A 392 -51.88 12.37 31.81
N SER A 393 -51.44 11.33 32.50
CA SER A 393 -50.17 10.66 32.16
C SER A 393 -50.33 9.82 30.89
N GLU A 394 -49.24 9.64 30.15
CA GLU A 394 -49.22 8.82 28.91
C GLU A 394 -49.72 7.38 29.14
N TYR A 395 -49.49 6.83 30.33
CA TYR A 395 -50.02 5.52 30.71
C TYR A 395 -51.54 5.53 30.88
N GLN A 396 -52.10 6.54 31.56
CA GLN A 396 -53.54 6.66 31.75
C GLN A 396 -54.26 6.87 30.42
N ALA A 397 -53.66 7.64 29.52
CA ALA A 397 -54.18 7.85 28.19
C ALA A 397 -54.34 6.56 27.38
N ARG A 398 -53.41 5.60 27.52
CA ARG A 398 -53.42 4.35 26.74
C ARG A 398 -54.59 3.42 27.06
N TRP A 399 -55.18 3.53 28.24
CA TRP A 399 -56.36 2.75 28.65
C TRP A 399 -57.68 3.36 28.19
N LEU A 400 -57.69 4.65 27.82
CA LEU A 400 -58.89 5.36 27.38
C LEU A 400 -59.30 5.00 25.94
N VAL A 401 -58.59 4.09 25.28
CA VAL A 401 -58.64 3.85 23.82
C VAL A 401 -59.17 2.46 23.46
N ASP A 402 -59.53 1.60 24.43
CA ASP A 402 -60.01 0.23 24.15
C ASP A 402 -61.54 0.05 24.11
N ASP A 403 -62.35 1.10 24.34
CA ASP A 403 -63.79 1.05 24.12
C ASP A 403 -64.13 1.73 22.78
N ASP A 404 -64.12 0.97 21.69
CA ASP A 404 -64.97 1.19 20.50
C ASP A 404 -64.89 -0.03 19.55
N GLN A 405 -65.47 -1.14 19.99
CA GLN A 405 -66.32 -1.94 19.10
C GLN A 405 -67.72 -1.32 19.14
N PHE A 406 -67.90 -0.15 18.50
CA PHE A 406 -69.23 0.37 18.23
C PHE A 406 -69.43 0.51 16.73
N SER A 407 -70.48 -0.19 16.32
CA SER A 407 -71.17 -0.20 15.03
C SER A 407 -71.02 1.08 14.22
N ASP A 408 -70.57 0.89 12.99
CA ASP A 408 -71.00 1.63 11.81
C ASP A 408 -72.55 1.66 11.83
N ASP A 409 -73.14 2.80 12.15
CA ASP A 409 -74.42 3.17 11.56
C ASP A 409 -74.58 4.69 11.50
N ASP A 410 -75.06 5.07 10.33
CA ASP A 410 -75.28 6.38 9.76
C ASP A 410 -76.23 7.24 10.63
N GLU A 411 -76.03 8.56 10.67
CA GLU A 411 -77.04 9.51 10.19
C GLU A 411 -76.63 10.97 10.39
N SER A 412 -76.80 11.70 9.29
CA SER A 412 -76.69 13.14 9.09
C SER A 412 -77.62 13.99 9.97
N ALA A 413 -77.12 15.13 10.45
CA ALA A 413 -77.96 16.31 10.71
C ALA A 413 -77.17 17.63 10.59
N THR A 414 -77.31 18.26 9.42
CA THR A 414 -77.53 19.70 9.18
C THR A 414 -76.92 20.77 10.12
N ASN A 415 -76.05 21.59 9.51
CA ASN A 415 -76.07 23.07 9.41
C ASN A 415 -76.35 23.93 10.66
N GLU A 416 -75.42 24.83 11.01
CA GLU A 416 -75.59 26.31 10.90
C GLU A 416 -74.39 27.07 11.48
N ASN A 417 -73.92 28.07 10.72
CA ASN A 417 -73.05 29.14 11.16
C ASN A 417 -73.76 30.04 12.17
N TYR A 418 -73.09 30.43 13.26
CA TYR A 418 -73.27 31.73 13.89
C TYR A 418 -71.89 32.26 14.32
N ASP A 419 -71.50 33.38 13.71
CA ASP A 419 -70.63 34.39 14.31
C ASP A 419 -71.40 35.05 15.46
N ASP A 420 -70.75 35.29 16.60
CA ASP A 420 -71.07 36.44 17.43
C ASP A 420 -69.79 37.04 18.00
N ASP A 421 -69.53 38.25 17.55
CA ASP A 421 -68.46 39.16 17.93
C ASP A 421 -69.03 40.08 19.01
N MET A 422 -68.44 40.11 20.22
CA MET A 422 -68.71 41.17 21.19
C MET A 422 -67.40 41.68 21.81
N MET A 423 -67.05 42.88 21.38
CA MET A 423 -66.04 43.78 21.94
C MET A 423 -66.63 44.61 23.09
N MET A 424 -65.90 44.74 24.19
CA MET A 424 -65.86 45.87 25.15
C MET A 424 -64.61 45.61 26.02
N GLY A 425 -63.66 46.50 26.32
CA GLY A 425 -63.48 47.94 26.18
C GLY A 425 -62.41 48.35 27.21
N GLU A 426 -61.42 49.13 26.79
CA GLU A 426 -60.25 49.61 27.56
C GLU A 426 -60.57 50.52 28.75
N ASN A 427 -59.71 50.50 29.79
CA ASN A 427 -58.78 51.58 30.21
C ASN A 427 -58.49 51.62 31.73
N GLY A 428 -57.24 51.91 32.09
CA GLY A 428 -56.88 52.62 33.34
C GLY A 428 -55.67 52.10 34.11
N GLU A 429 -54.59 52.88 34.10
CA GLU A 429 -53.23 52.67 34.63
C GLU A 429 -53.05 52.80 36.18
N ASP A 430 -51.77 52.64 36.59
CA ASP A 430 -51.06 52.96 37.85
C ASP A 430 -50.83 51.78 38.81
N GLY A 431 -49.63 51.42 39.30
CA GLY A 431 -48.27 51.96 39.19
C GLY A 431 -47.39 51.49 40.37
N PHE A 432 -46.11 51.21 40.10
CA PHE A 432 -44.92 51.23 40.99
C PHE A 432 -44.47 50.05 41.92
N GLY A 433 -43.17 49.71 41.81
CA GLY A 433 -42.30 49.17 42.88
C GLY A 433 -41.44 47.93 42.54
N GLU A 434 -40.45 47.97 41.64
CA GLU A 434 -38.99 48.23 41.89
C GLU A 434 -38.12 47.03 42.37
N ALA A 435 -37.21 46.62 41.47
CA ALA A 435 -35.84 46.09 41.59
C ALA A 435 -35.40 45.08 42.68
N ARG A 436 -34.80 43.96 42.21
CA ARG A 436 -33.46 43.53 42.66
C ARG A 436 -32.75 42.63 41.63
N ALA A 437 -31.58 43.08 41.20
CA ALA A 437 -30.62 42.38 40.36
C ALA A 437 -29.68 41.48 41.19
N ALA A 438 -29.23 40.35 40.62
CA ALA A 438 -27.83 39.89 40.67
C ALA A 438 -27.64 38.55 39.92
N ASN A 439 -26.80 38.63 38.87
CA ASN A 439 -25.78 37.67 38.42
C ASN A 439 -26.12 36.19 38.19
N THR A 440 -26.08 35.78 36.91
CA THR A 440 -25.08 34.78 36.46
C THR A 440 -24.85 34.85 34.94
N GLU A 441 -23.61 35.20 34.60
CA GLU A 441 -22.77 34.76 33.47
C GLU A 441 -23.45 34.33 32.15
N TYR A 442 -23.23 35.18 31.14
CA TYR A 442 -23.42 34.92 29.72
C TYR A 442 -22.55 33.74 29.26
N ALA A 443 -23.19 32.68 28.75
CA ALA A 443 -22.56 31.74 27.83
C ALA A 443 -22.56 32.37 26.43
N VAL A 444 -21.36 32.66 25.90
CA VAL A 444 -21.16 33.11 24.52
C VAL A 444 -21.15 31.87 23.62
N THR A 445 -22.04 31.90 22.64
CA THR A 445 -22.09 31.05 21.46
C THR A 445 -20.84 31.23 20.60
N GLU A 446 -20.19 30.13 20.18
CA GLU A 446 -19.39 30.14 18.96
C GLU A 446 -19.57 28.79 18.23
N ALA A 447 -20.35 28.87 17.16
CA ALA A 447 -20.36 27.92 16.08
C ALA A 447 -19.21 28.29 15.13
N GLY A 448 -18.47 27.28 14.68
CA GLY A 448 -17.54 27.38 13.55
C GLY A 448 -16.09 27.49 13.97
N ASP A 449 -15.39 26.36 13.98
CA ASP A 449 -13.94 26.34 13.76
C ASP A 449 -13.56 25.10 12.96
N VAL A 450 -13.56 25.30 11.63
CA VAL A 450 -12.66 24.60 10.72
C VAL A 450 -11.33 25.33 10.82
N GLN A 451 -10.56 25.05 11.87
CA GLN A 451 -9.17 25.46 11.94
C GLN A 451 -8.30 24.30 11.48
N SER A 452 -7.61 24.56 10.37
CA SER A 452 -6.38 23.91 9.96
C SER A 452 -5.55 23.48 11.16
N GLU A 453 -5.22 22.19 11.23
CA GLU A 453 -4.33 21.61 12.23
C GLU A 453 -2.94 22.28 12.13
N VAL A 454 -2.75 23.38 12.87
CA VAL A 454 -1.42 23.90 13.17
C VAL A 454 -0.82 22.96 14.20
N HIS A 455 0.25 22.27 13.81
CA HIS A 455 1.00 21.35 14.64
C HIS A 455 1.66 22.12 15.79
N MET A 456 0.92 22.36 16.88
CA MET A 456 1.52 22.83 18.13
C MET A 456 2.35 21.69 18.71
N GLU A 457 3.67 21.87 18.78
CA GLU A 457 4.55 20.98 19.53
C GLU A 457 4.06 20.96 21.00
N LEU A 458 3.46 19.85 21.42
CA LEU A 458 3.03 19.68 22.80
C LEU A 458 4.25 19.66 23.72
N SER A 459 4.08 20.11 24.96
CA SER A 459 5.15 20.03 25.96
C SER A 459 5.53 18.57 26.24
N GLN A 460 6.82 18.30 26.50
CA GLN A 460 7.35 16.94 26.74
C GLN A 460 6.55 16.15 27.80
N GLU A 461 6.00 16.83 28.82
CA GLU A 461 5.18 16.21 29.85
C GLU A 461 3.80 15.74 29.34
N GLU A 462 3.21 16.43 28.36
CA GLU A 462 1.93 16.05 27.76
C GLU A 462 2.09 14.91 26.76
N GLU A 463 3.20 14.88 26.01
CA GLU A 463 3.56 13.75 25.16
C GLU A 463 3.77 12.47 25.98
N GLU A 464 4.45 12.56 27.14
CA GLU A 464 4.60 11.42 28.04
C GLU A 464 3.26 10.93 28.62
N ARG A 465 2.35 11.84 28.95
CA ARG A 465 0.99 11.48 29.43
C ARG A 465 0.18 10.83 28.33
N GLN A 466 0.21 11.40 27.11
CA GLN A 466 -0.44 10.80 25.95
C GLN A 466 0.15 9.42 25.63
N PHE A 467 1.47 9.27 25.70
CA PHE A 467 2.17 8.01 25.49
C PHE A 467 1.76 6.94 26.51
N LYS A 468 1.74 7.29 27.81
CA LYS A 468 1.27 6.39 28.87
C LYS A 468 -0.19 5.97 28.65
N LEU A 469 -1.05 6.92 28.28
CA LEU A 469 -2.46 6.66 27.97
C LEU A 469 -2.61 5.78 26.72
N PHE A 470 -1.81 5.98 25.69
CA PHE A 470 -1.81 5.14 24.49
C PHE A 470 -1.35 3.73 24.78
N LYS A 471 -0.27 3.56 25.55
CA LYS A 471 0.24 2.25 25.98
C LYS A 471 -0.77 1.53 26.87
N GLN A 472 -1.45 2.26 27.74
CA GLN A 472 -2.54 1.71 28.54
C GLN A 472 -3.72 1.26 27.65
N ARG A 473 -4.13 2.07 26.67
CA ARG A 473 -5.20 1.73 25.73
C ARG A 473 -4.85 0.56 24.80
N GLU A 474 -3.59 0.44 24.37
CA GLU A 474 -3.11 -0.72 23.60
C GLU A 474 -3.21 -1.99 24.44
N ARG A 475 -2.75 -1.95 25.70
CA ARG A 475 -2.85 -3.07 26.62
C ARG A 475 -4.32 -3.42 26.91
N GLU A 476 -5.17 -2.42 27.12
CA GLU A 476 -6.61 -2.59 27.30
C GLU A 476 -7.27 -3.17 26.04
N ASP A 477 -6.88 -2.79 24.81
CA ASP A 477 -7.41 -3.39 23.58
C ASP A 477 -6.92 -4.84 23.39
N LEU A 478 -5.71 -5.17 23.88
CA LEU A 478 -5.19 -6.54 23.88
C LEU A 478 -5.95 -7.44 24.86
N GLU A 479 -6.27 -6.91 26.06
CA GLU A 479 -7.01 -7.61 27.11
C GLU A 479 -8.53 -7.64 26.84
N PHE A 480 -9.08 -6.57 26.26
CA PHE A 480 -10.50 -6.31 26.00
C PHE A 480 -10.73 -5.83 24.55
N PRO A 481 -10.70 -6.75 23.57
CA PRO A 481 -10.67 -6.38 22.16
C PRO A 481 -11.97 -5.72 21.68
N ASP A 482 -11.88 -4.44 21.30
CA ASP A 482 -12.96 -3.60 20.77
C ASP A 482 -14.14 -3.30 21.72
N GLU A 483 -13.98 -3.49 23.03
CA GLU A 483 -15.04 -3.20 24.01
C GLU A 483 -15.30 -1.68 24.11
N ILE A 484 -16.58 -1.30 24.18
CA ILE A 484 -17.00 0.09 24.38
C ILE A 484 -18.13 0.10 25.42
N GLU A 485 -17.96 0.92 26.45
CA GLU A 485 -19.03 1.23 27.40
C GLU A 485 -19.92 2.34 26.84
N VAL A 486 -21.22 2.16 27.02
CA VAL A 486 -22.22 3.17 26.64
C VAL A 486 -22.42 4.10 27.82
N ASP A 487 -22.36 5.39 27.58
CA ASP A 487 -22.67 6.39 28.60
C ASP A 487 -24.20 6.47 28.80
N PRO A 488 -24.71 6.52 30.04
CA PRO A 488 -26.17 6.57 30.30
C PRO A 488 -26.88 7.80 29.72
N SER A 489 -26.14 8.87 29.43
CA SER A 489 -26.69 10.13 28.90
C SER A 489 -26.95 10.11 27.39
N VAL A 490 -26.31 9.20 26.65
CA VAL A 490 -26.37 9.15 25.17
C VAL A 490 -27.14 7.90 24.75
N SER A 491 -28.17 8.06 23.92
CA SER A 491 -28.89 6.91 23.35
C SER A 491 -27.94 6.03 22.52
N ALA A 492 -27.99 4.73 22.75
CA ALA A 492 -27.18 3.78 22.00
C ALA A 492 -27.60 3.74 20.52
N ARG A 493 -28.89 3.98 20.22
CA ARG A 493 -29.40 4.07 18.84
C ARG A 493 -28.70 5.18 18.06
N GLU A 494 -28.62 6.40 18.58
CA GLU A 494 -27.98 7.52 17.88
C GLU A 494 -26.47 7.29 17.72
N ARG A 495 -25.80 6.83 18.77
CA ARG A 495 -24.36 6.55 18.76
C ARG A 495 -23.97 5.44 17.78
N PHE A 496 -24.82 4.43 17.64
CA PHE A 496 -24.56 3.25 16.79
C PHE A 496 -25.49 3.12 15.58
N HIS A 497 -26.17 4.19 15.17
CA HIS A 497 -27.13 4.20 14.05
C HIS A 497 -26.55 3.61 12.76
N ARG A 498 -25.27 3.89 12.50
CA ARG A 498 -24.56 3.50 11.28
C ARG A 498 -23.93 2.11 11.34
N TYR A 499 -24.12 1.40 12.45
CA TYR A 499 -23.58 0.06 12.62
C TYR A 499 -24.60 -0.97 12.18
N ARG A 500 -24.11 -2.06 11.59
CA ARG A 500 -24.89 -3.24 11.24
C ARG A 500 -24.51 -4.40 12.15
N GLY A 501 -25.48 -5.27 12.45
CA GLY A 501 -25.22 -6.57 13.03
C GLY A 501 -24.70 -7.53 11.95
N LEU A 502 -23.81 -8.44 12.32
CA LEU A 502 -23.44 -9.57 11.45
C LEU A 502 -23.52 -10.87 12.24
N LYS A 503 -23.99 -11.94 11.58
CA LYS A 503 -23.96 -13.29 12.17
C LYS A 503 -22.54 -13.83 12.23
N ASN A 504 -21.79 -13.71 11.14
CA ASN A 504 -20.39 -14.11 11.06
C ASN A 504 -19.65 -13.24 10.03
N LEU A 505 -18.53 -12.66 10.44
CA LEU A 505 -17.72 -11.78 9.59
C LEU A 505 -17.16 -12.49 8.34
N ARG A 506 -16.94 -13.81 8.40
CA ARG A 506 -16.34 -14.58 7.30
C ARG A 506 -17.33 -15.00 6.22
N SER A 507 -18.62 -15.05 6.54
CA SER A 507 -19.67 -15.51 5.61
C SER A 507 -20.62 -14.40 5.18
N CYS A 508 -20.52 -13.21 5.78
CA CYS A 508 -21.39 -12.11 5.44
C CYS A 508 -21.15 -11.63 4.01
N THR A 509 -22.23 -11.20 3.35
CA THR A 509 -22.15 -10.46 2.09
C THR A 509 -22.03 -8.98 2.41
N TRP A 510 -21.01 -8.32 1.88
CA TRP A 510 -20.83 -6.88 2.04
C TRP A 510 -20.49 -6.29 0.69
N ASP A 511 -21.32 -5.37 0.21
CA ASP A 511 -21.05 -4.73 -1.07
C ASP A 511 -19.87 -3.76 -0.97
N SER A 512 -18.93 -3.90 -1.90
CA SER A 512 -17.76 -3.05 -2.00
C SER A 512 -18.09 -1.67 -2.58
N ASN A 513 -19.18 -1.51 -3.32
CA ASN A 513 -19.60 -0.21 -3.89
C ASN A 513 -20.81 0.41 -3.19
N GLU A 514 -21.16 -0.05 -1.98
CA GLU A 514 -22.22 0.56 -1.15
C GLU A 514 -22.03 2.08 -1.02
N HIS A 515 -23.06 2.84 -1.38
CA HIS A 515 -23.07 4.29 -1.24
C HIS A 515 -23.24 4.65 0.25
N ASP A 516 -22.22 5.33 0.80
CA ASP A 516 -22.17 5.78 2.19
C ASP A 516 -21.78 7.27 2.17
N PRO A 517 -22.48 8.15 2.91
CA PRO A 517 -22.08 9.55 3.05
C PRO A 517 -20.64 9.76 3.55
N ARG A 518 -20.01 8.74 4.14
CA ARG A 518 -18.60 8.77 4.58
C ARG A 518 -17.62 8.32 3.49
N SER A 519 -18.10 7.78 2.38
CA SER A 519 -17.24 7.38 1.28
C SER A 519 -16.51 8.62 0.74
N PRO A 520 -15.17 8.58 0.58
CA PRO A 520 -14.46 9.66 -0.09
C PRO A 520 -15.00 9.85 -1.50
N GLU A 521 -15.21 11.10 -1.93
CA GLU A 521 -15.66 11.41 -3.30
C GLU A 521 -14.72 10.81 -4.36
N GLN A 522 -13.43 10.73 -4.05
CA GLN A 522 -12.42 10.15 -4.94
C GLN A 522 -12.61 8.64 -5.14
N TRP A 523 -13.33 7.94 -4.25
CA TRP A 523 -13.45 6.48 -4.26
C TRP A 523 -14.04 5.92 -5.56
N GLU A 524 -15.04 6.59 -6.11
CA GLU A 524 -15.67 6.19 -7.38
C GLU A 524 -14.71 6.36 -8.57
N ARG A 525 -13.82 7.36 -8.49
CA ARG A 525 -12.86 7.73 -9.53
C ARG A 525 -11.53 6.97 -9.44
N LEU A 526 -11.37 6.07 -8.47
CA LEU A 526 -10.17 5.25 -8.34
C LEU A 526 -10.03 4.24 -9.48
N ALA A 527 -8.80 3.90 -9.84
CA ALA A 527 -8.52 2.83 -10.79
C ALA A 527 -8.90 1.46 -10.20
N LYS A 528 -9.94 0.83 -10.77
CA LYS A 528 -10.42 -0.50 -10.36
C LYS A 528 -9.82 -1.59 -11.24
N PHE A 529 -8.94 -2.41 -10.67
CA PHE A 529 -8.41 -3.59 -11.35
C PHE A 529 -9.18 -4.85 -10.93
N THR A 530 -9.73 -5.58 -11.90
CA THR A 530 -10.41 -6.87 -11.64
C THR A 530 -9.44 -7.98 -11.30
N ASN A 531 -8.31 -8.05 -12.03
CA ASN A 531 -7.25 -9.04 -11.80
C ASN A 531 -5.86 -8.37 -11.82
N TYR A 532 -5.38 -7.99 -10.63
CA TYR A 532 -4.09 -7.33 -10.48
C TYR A 532 -2.92 -8.17 -11.01
N HIS A 533 -2.87 -9.48 -10.69
CA HIS A 533 -1.76 -10.33 -11.11
C HIS A 533 -1.67 -10.53 -12.63
N GLY A 534 -2.82 -10.68 -13.29
CA GLY A 534 -2.90 -10.76 -14.76
C GLY A 534 -2.41 -9.47 -15.42
N THR A 535 -2.93 -8.33 -14.96
CA THR A 535 -2.56 -7.00 -15.47
C THR A 535 -1.08 -6.69 -15.24
N LYS A 536 -0.56 -6.96 -14.04
CA LYS A 536 0.86 -6.84 -13.69
C LYS A 536 1.77 -7.59 -14.66
N ASN A 537 1.48 -8.85 -14.94
CA ASN A 537 2.28 -9.67 -15.85
C ASN A 537 2.21 -9.18 -17.30
N LYS A 538 1.06 -8.64 -17.73
CA LYS A 538 0.88 -8.05 -19.06
C LYS A 538 1.72 -6.77 -19.19
N ILE A 539 1.58 -5.83 -18.26
CA ILE A 539 2.31 -4.55 -18.26
C ILE A 539 3.82 -4.79 -18.24
N MET A 540 4.31 -5.71 -17.39
CA MET A 540 5.74 -6.02 -17.34
C MET A 540 6.32 -6.60 -18.63
N LYS A 541 5.51 -7.31 -19.43
CA LYS A 541 5.93 -7.84 -20.74
C LYS A 541 5.88 -6.74 -21.80
N ASN A 542 4.81 -5.94 -21.80
CA ASN A 542 4.65 -4.81 -22.70
C ASN A 542 5.81 -3.81 -22.55
N ALA A 543 6.22 -3.52 -21.31
CA ALA A 543 7.34 -2.63 -21.03
C ALA A 543 8.67 -3.05 -21.71
N ILE A 544 8.91 -4.35 -21.92
CA ILE A 544 10.11 -4.84 -22.64
C ILE A 544 9.96 -4.66 -24.15
N VAL A 545 8.76 -4.90 -24.67
CA VAL A 545 8.48 -4.86 -26.12
C VAL A 545 8.39 -3.42 -26.63
N GLU A 546 7.80 -2.52 -25.85
CA GLU A 546 7.60 -1.10 -26.17
C GLU A 546 8.84 -0.24 -25.87
N ALA A 547 9.94 -0.83 -25.39
CA ALA A 547 11.15 -0.09 -25.04
C ALA A 547 11.84 0.48 -26.30
N GLN A 548 11.72 1.79 -26.51
CA GLN A 548 12.36 2.53 -27.60
C GLN A 548 13.87 2.67 -27.36
N VAL A 549 14.28 2.95 -26.12
CA VAL A 549 15.69 3.13 -25.74
C VAL A 549 16.17 1.95 -24.91
N GLN A 550 17.18 1.25 -25.39
CA GLN A 550 17.76 0.10 -24.70
C GLN A 550 18.72 0.52 -23.57
N ALA A 551 18.82 -0.32 -22.53
CA ALA A 551 19.74 -0.12 -21.41
C ALA A 551 21.21 -0.04 -21.88
N GLY A 552 21.99 0.83 -21.22
CA GLY A 552 23.38 1.13 -21.57
C GLY A 552 23.56 2.30 -22.54
N THR A 553 22.47 2.87 -23.04
CA THR A 553 22.53 4.06 -23.92
C THR A 553 22.62 5.33 -23.08
N ARG A 554 23.57 6.22 -23.41
CA ARG A 554 23.66 7.56 -22.86
C ARG A 554 22.71 8.50 -23.59
N ILE A 555 21.88 9.22 -22.84
CA ILE A 555 20.78 10.02 -23.36
C ILE A 555 20.68 11.38 -22.65
N ARG A 556 20.00 12.31 -23.31
CA ARG A 556 19.40 13.50 -22.70
C ARG A 556 17.89 13.39 -22.76
N ILE A 557 17.24 13.52 -21.62
CA ILE A 557 15.78 13.50 -21.48
C ILE A 557 15.30 14.93 -21.27
N TYR A 558 14.29 15.34 -22.00
CA TYR A 558 13.64 16.64 -21.82
C TYR A 558 12.29 16.40 -21.16
N LEU A 559 12.11 16.93 -19.96
CA LEU A 559 10.94 16.76 -19.10
C LEU A 559 10.18 18.07 -19.01
N ARG A 560 8.84 18.01 -19.09
CA ARG A 560 7.97 19.15 -18.79
C ARG A 560 7.86 19.27 -17.27
N ALA A 561 8.67 20.14 -16.69
CA ALA A 561 8.79 20.29 -15.24
C ALA A 561 9.11 21.75 -14.86
N PRO A 562 8.64 22.21 -13.69
CA PRO A 562 8.88 23.57 -13.23
C PRO A 562 10.37 23.78 -12.90
N GLN A 563 10.79 25.04 -12.93
CA GLN A 563 12.18 25.42 -12.64
C GLN A 563 12.63 25.03 -11.22
N GLU A 564 11.70 24.87 -10.29
CA GLU A 564 11.96 24.48 -8.89
C GLU A 564 12.80 23.22 -8.79
N VAL A 565 12.55 22.22 -9.64
CA VAL A 565 13.27 20.93 -9.65
C VAL A 565 14.78 21.14 -9.83
N VAL A 566 15.17 22.09 -10.67
CA VAL A 566 16.59 22.40 -10.95
C VAL A 566 17.19 23.28 -9.87
N ASN A 567 16.43 24.20 -9.30
CA ASN A 567 16.92 25.09 -8.23
C ASN A 567 17.23 24.31 -6.94
N SER A 568 16.45 23.29 -6.64
CA SER A 568 16.68 22.36 -5.52
C SER A 568 17.73 21.29 -5.82
N PHE A 569 18.22 21.18 -7.06
CA PHE A 569 19.22 20.19 -7.41
C PHE A 569 20.56 20.58 -6.79
N ILE A 570 20.97 19.81 -5.79
CA ILE A 570 22.30 19.88 -5.21
C ILE A 570 23.15 18.83 -5.95
N PRO A 571 24.24 19.22 -6.66
CA PRO A 571 25.12 18.29 -7.38
C PRO A 571 25.72 17.19 -6.49
N ALA A 572 25.72 17.42 -5.17
CA ALA A 572 26.21 16.47 -4.18
C ALA A 572 25.20 15.37 -3.78
N SER A 573 23.93 15.52 -4.16
CA SER A 573 22.87 14.53 -3.91
C SER A 573 22.58 13.71 -5.17
N PRO A 574 22.33 12.39 -5.06
CA PRO A 574 22.04 11.57 -6.22
C PRO A 574 20.67 11.96 -6.80
N PHE A 575 20.66 12.56 -7.98
CA PHE A 575 19.43 12.85 -8.70
C PHE A 575 19.08 11.69 -9.62
N VAL A 576 17.95 11.06 -9.30
CA VAL A 576 17.54 9.78 -9.89
C VAL A 576 16.22 9.98 -10.59
N VAL A 577 16.13 9.44 -11.79
CA VAL A 577 14.95 9.50 -12.62
C VAL A 577 14.45 8.08 -12.84
N TYR A 578 13.20 7.80 -12.48
CA TYR A 578 12.55 6.51 -12.71
C TYR A 578 11.46 6.65 -13.76
N CYS A 579 11.40 5.73 -14.71
CA CYS A 579 10.28 5.64 -15.63
C CYS A 579 9.21 4.74 -15.02
N LEU A 580 8.00 5.28 -14.92
CA LEU A 580 6.84 4.59 -14.39
C LEU A 580 6.31 3.58 -15.41
N LEU A 581 5.68 2.52 -14.89
CA LEU A 581 4.92 1.59 -15.72
C LEU A 581 3.55 2.15 -16.04
N GLU A 582 2.86 1.48 -16.97
CA GLU A 582 1.50 1.84 -17.37
C GLU A 582 0.57 1.98 -16.18
N HIS A 583 -0.11 3.11 -16.05
CA HIS A 583 -1.08 3.41 -14.99
C HIS A 583 -0.52 3.52 -13.55
N GLU A 584 0.79 3.63 -13.34
CA GLU A 584 1.37 3.80 -11.98
C GLU A 584 1.17 5.20 -11.37
N HIS A 585 0.74 6.17 -12.18
CA HIS A 585 0.33 7.49 -11.68
C HIS A 585 -1.11 7.49 -11.13
N LYS A 586 -1.97 6.59 -11.63
CA LYS A 586 -3.37 6.53 -11.22
C LYS A 586 -3.51 6.12 -9.76
N GLN A 587 -4.45 6.74 -9.07
CA GLN A 587 -4.79 6.45 -7.67
C GLN A 587 -5.68 5.20 -7.59
N ALA A 588 -5.39 4.32 -6.64
CA ALA A 588 -6.20 3.14 -6.33
C ALA A 588 -6.21 2.84 -4.83
N ALA A 589 -7.12 1.95 -4.40
CA ALA A 589 -7.06 1.36 -3.08
C ALA A 589 -5.90 0.36 -3.02
N ILE A 590 -4.81 0.75 -2.38
CA ILE A 590 -3.59 -0.05 -2.26
C ILE A 590 -3.56 -0.78 -0.92
N ASN A 591 -3.17 -2.05 -0.96
CA ASN A 591 -3.00 -2.89 0.21
C ASN A 591 -1.53 -3.25 0.35
N ILE A 592 -0.98 -2.94 1.52
CA ILE A 592 0.44 -3.08 1.82
C ILE A 592 0.57 -3.87 3.12
N THR A 593 1.45 -4.86 3.14
CA THR A 593 1.78 -5.55 4.38
C THR A 593 2.60 -4.65 5.30
N ILE A 594 2.39 -4.76 6.60
CA ILE A 594 3.17 -4.04 7.62
C ILE A 594 3.51 -5.00 8.76
N ASN A 595 4.79 -5.08 9.06
CA ASN A 595 5.36 -5.78 10.19
C ASN A 595 6.05 -4.75 11.08
N ALA A 596 5.65 -4.66 12.35
CA ALA A 596 6.31 -3.79 13.31
C ALA A 596 7.78 -4.22 13.48
N SER A 597 8.70 -3.25 13.54
CA SER A 597 10.10 -3.48 13.88
C SER A 597 10.22 -3.92 15.34
N THR A 598 11.27 -4.66 15.67
CA THR A 598 11.49 -5.16 17.04
C THR A 598 11.88 -4.06 18.02
N GLU A 599 12.45 -2.96 17.52
CA GLU A 599 12.94 -1.83 18.33
C GLU A 599 11.87 -0.78 18.61
N TYR A 600 10.87 -0.68 17.75
CA TYR A 600 9.83 0.31 17.92
C TYR A 600 8.85 -0.13 19.01
N GLU A 601 9.07 0.39 20.22
CA GLU A 601 8.26 0.09 21.40
C GLU A 601 7.00 0.95 21.54
N ALA A 602 6.81 1.95 20.69
CA ALA A 602 5.63 2.79 20.78
C ALA A 602 4.42 2.12 20.10
N PRO A 603 3.20 2.24 20.65
CA PRO A 603 1.99 1.84 19.93
C PRO A 603 1.77 2.71 18.70
N VAL A 604 1.44 2.10 17.56
CA VAL A 604 0.99 2.81 16.36
C VAL A 604 -0.52 2.63 16.22
N LYS A 605 -1.26 3.73 16.25
CA LYS A 605 -2.71 3.71 16.08
C LYS A 605 -3.04 3.81 14.59
N ALA A 606 -4.10 3.13 14.19
CA ALA A 606 -4.64 3.26 12.85
C ALA A 606 -5.13 4.71 12.63
N LYS A 607 -4.81 5.25 11.44
CA LYS A 607 -4.98 6.64 11.00
C LYS A 607 -3.92 7.64 11.47
N ASP A 608 -2.92 7.22 12.25
CA ASP A 608 -1.77 8.10 12.52
C ASP A 608 -1.03 8.42 11.21
N THR A 609 -0.43 9.61 11.13
CA THR A 609 0.33 10.06 9.96
C THR A 609 1.68 9.35 9.92
N LEU A 610 1.88 8.51 8.91
CA LEU A 610 3.14 7.79 8.68
C LEU A 610 3.72 8.18 7.32
N ILE A 611 5.04 8.20 7.23
CA ILE A 611 5.75 8.33 5.97
C ILE A 611 5.99 6.92 5.42
N LEU A 612 5.38 6.60 4.29
CA LEU A 612 5.56 5.38 3.54
C LEU A 612 6.54 5.60 2.41
N GLN A 613 7.66 4.87 2.41
CA GLN A 613 8.50 4.73 1.23
C GLN A 613 8.12 3.45 0.49
N LEU A 614 7.54 3.60 -0.71
CA LEU A 614 7.11 2.51 -1.58
C LEU A 614 7.98 2.48 -2.83
N GLY A 615 9.07 1.72 -2.79
CA GLY A 615 10.06 1.69 -3.87
C GLY A 615 10.68 3.08 -4.11
N PRO A 616 10.46 3.71 -5.27
CA PRO A 616 10.96 5.06 -5.53
C PRO A 616 10.07 6.18 -4.97
N LYS A 617 8.77 5.93 -4.74
CA LYS A 617 7.80 6.93 -4.29
C LYS A 617 7.80 7.04 -2.76
N ARG A 618 7.65 8.27 -2.25
CA ARG A 618 7.46 8.56 -0.82
C ARG A 618 6.11 9.26 -0.63
N LEU A 619 5.32 8.74 0.29
CA LEU A 619 3.94 9.16 0.52
C LEU A 619 3.71 9.41 2.01
N VAL A 620 2.98 10.46 2.35
CA VAL A 620 2.40 10.63 3.67
C VAL A 620 1.05 9.91 3.66
N ILE A 621 0.89 8.96 4.57
CA ILE A 621 -0.26 8.06 4.62
C ILE A 621 -0.92 8.07 6.00
N ASN A 622 -2.24 7.88 6.02
CA ASN A 622 -3.00 7.56 7.22
C ASN A 622 -3.55 6.13 7.08
N PRO A 623 -2.75 5.09 7.39
CA PRO A 623 -3.13 3.72 7.10
C PRO A 623 -4.25 3.22 7.99
N LEU A 624 -5.14 2.42 7.39
CA LEU A 624 -6.06 1.58 8.13
C LEU A 624 -5.45 0.19 8.28
N PHE A 625 -5.27 -0.25 9.51
CA PHE A 625 -4.77 -1.59 9.78
C PHE A 625 -5.89 -2.62 9.76
N SER A 626 -5.55 -3.79 9.24
CA SER A 626 -6.46 -4.92 9.14
C SER A 626 -5.73 -6.24 9.30
N GLN A 627 -6.49 -7.27 9.67
CA GLN A 627 -5.96 -8.61 9.79
C GLN A 627 -5.45 -9.12 8.43
N ALA A 628 -4.21 -9.63 8.44
CA ALA A 628 -3.70 -10.41 7.32
C ALA A 628 -4.46 -11.75 7.23
N GLY A 629 -4.79 -12.14 6.00
CA GLY A 629 -5.50 -13.39 5.70
C GLY A 629 -6.22 -13.34 4.37
N ASN A 630 -6.73 -14.49 3.93
CA ASN A 630 -7.63 -14.59 2.79
C ASN A 630 -9.04 -14.89 3.32
N ALA A 631 -9.91 -13.88 3.32
CA ALA A 631 -11.33 -14.05 3.64
C ALA A 631 -12.07 -14.29 2.32
N GLY A 632 -12.83 -15.39 2.21
CA GLY A 632 -13.51 -15.75 0.97
C GLY A 632 -14.51 -14.70 0.48
N ASN A 633 -15.03 -13.85 1.38
CA ASN A 633 -15.94 -12.76 1.10
C ASN A 633 -15.26 -11.38 0.95
N GLY A 634 -13.93 -11.29 1.08
CA GLY A 634 -13.20 -10.01 0.97
C GLY A 634 -13.38 -9.04 2.16
N VAL A 635 -14.03 -9.48 3.25
CA VAL A 635 -14.27 -8.64 4.44
C VAL A 635 -13.24 -8.93 5.53
N TYR A 636 -12.62 -7.86 6.04
CA TYR A 636 -11.55 -7.94 7.01
C TYR A 636 -11.86 -7.14 8.26
N LYS A 637 -11.47 -7.69 9.42
CA LYS A 637 -11.55 -6.98 10.70
C LYS A 637 -10.53 -5.83 10.69
N TYR A 638 -11.01 -4.62 10.98
CA TYR A 638 -10.18 -3.46 11.25
C TYR A 638 -9.51 -3.57 12.63
N GLU A 639 -8.22 -3.25 12.69
CA GLU A 639 -7.43 -3.21 13.92
C GLU A 639 -7.20 -1.76 14.34
N ARG A 640 -7.41 -1.43 15.61
CA ARG A 640 -7.22 -0.07 16.14
C ARG A 640 -5.75 0.28 16.28
N TYR A 641 -4.93 -0.71 16.62
CA TYR A 641 -3.49 -0.62 16.81
C TYR A 641 -2.78 -1.70 16.01
N LEU A 642 -1.56 -1.39 15.57
CA LEU A 642 -0.68 -2.36 14.94
C LEU A 642 -0.26 -3.43 15.97
N GLN A 643 -0.51 -4.70 15.66
CA GLN A 643 -0.19 -5.80 16.56
C GLN A 643 1.28 -6.23 16.40
N ARG A 644 2.01 -6.35 17.50
CA ARG A 644 3.42 -6.81 17.47
C ARG A 644 3.54 -8.29 17.18
N GLY A 645 4.57 -8.67 16.41
CA GLY A 645 4.86 -10.06 16.06
C GLY A 645 3.87 -10.69 15.06
N ARG A 646 2.83 -9.96 14.65
CA ARG A 646 1.88 -10.38 13.61
C ARG A 646 2.00 -9.44 12.42
N ALA A 647 1.97 -10.02 11.22
CA ALA A 647 1.82 -9.24 10.00
C ALA A 647 0.38 -8.71 9.89
N SER A 648 0.23 -7.39 9.76
CA SER A 648 -1.03 -6.73 9.45
C SER A 648 -0.99 -6.16 8.04
N VAL A 649 -2.16 -5.77 7.51
CA VAL A 649 -2.28 -5.12 6.20
C VAL A 649 -2.77 -3.69 6.40
N ALA A 650 -1.97 -2.74 5.91
CA ALA A 650 -2.30 -1.34 5.79
C ALA A 650 -3.00 -1.08 4.44
N THR A 651 -4.22 -0.56 4.48
CA THR A 651 -4.97 -0.13 3.29
C THR A 651 -5.03 1.39 3.24
N VAL A 652 -4.67 1.97 2.09
CA VAL A 652 -4.58 3.42 1.83
C VAL A 652 -5.08 3.70 0.40
N MET A 653 -5.52 4.91 0.09
CA MET A 653 -5.70 5.34 -1.31
C MET A 653 -4.41 6.03 -1.78
N GLY A 654 -3.76 5.44 -2.77
CA GLY A 654 -2.45 5.89 -3.24
C GLY A 654 -2.15 5.44 -4.67
N PRO A 655 -1.03 5.90 -5.24
CA PRO A 655 -0.62 5.53 -6.59
C PRO A 655 -0.38 4.02 -6.70
N VAL A 656 -0.82 3.47 -7.83
CA VAL A 656 -0.65 2.05 -8.15
C VAL A 656 0.83 1.73 -8.36
N MET A 657 1.28 0.59 -7.84
CA MET A 657 2.62 0.07 -8.13
C MET A 657 2.53 -1.36 -8.64
N PHE A 658 3.22 -1.65 -9.74
CA PHE A 658 3.35 -3.02 -10.26
C PHE A 658 4.65 -3.65 -9.83
N GLY A 659 4.59 -4.86 -9.25
CA GLY A 659 5.79 -5.54 -8.76
C GLY A 659 5.62 -6.06 -7.35
N ASN A 660 6.67 -6.70 -6.84
CA ASN A 660 6.79 -6.94 -5.40
C ASN A 660 7.71 -5.83 -4.91
N VAL A 661 7.12 -4.71 -4.50
CA VAL A 661 7.86 -3.51 -4.08
C VAL A 661 7.92 -3.52 -2.56
N PRO A 662 9.11 -3.41 -1.93
CA PRO A 662 9.22 -3.28 -0.49
C PRO A 662 8.68 -1.93 -0.03
N ALA A 663 8.10 -1.94 1.16
CA ALA A 663 7.52 -0.78 1.82
C ALA A 663 8.24 -0.55 3.15
N LEU A 664 8.69 0.68 3.39
CA LEU A 664 9.23 1.11 4.68
C LEU A 664 8.29 2.14 5.31
N TYR A 665 8.05 2.00 6.60
CA TYR A 665 7.21 2.91 7.36
C TYR A 665 8.05 3.69 8.37
N PHE A 666 8.01 5.00 8.27
CA PHE A 666 8.68 5.92 9.17
C PHE A 666 7.67 6.80 9.89
N LYS A 667 7.98 7.14 11.14
CA LYS A 667 7.33 8.21 11.88
C LYS A 667 8.29 9.38 11.98
N GLN A 668 7.82 10.58 11.70
CA GLN A 668 8.57 11.80 11.96
C GLN A 668 8.28 12.25 13.39
N ASN A 669 9.32 12.41 14.19
CA ASN A 669 9.27 12.91 15.56
C ASN A 669 10.23 14.11 15.65
N GLY A 670 9.71 15.31 15.38
CA GLY A 670 10.53 16.50 15.11
C GLY A 670 11.43 16.31 13.88
N ASP A 671 12.75 16.44 14.08
CA ASP A 671 13.78 16.26 13.05
C ASP A 671 14.28 14.80 12.94
N LYS A 672 13.84 13.91 13.84
CA LYS A 672 14.24 12.49 13.84
C LYS A 672 13.19 11.62 13.14
N LEU A 673 13.67 10.70 12.32
CA LEU A 673 12.85 9.69 11.64
C LEU A 673 13.03 8.34 12.31
N GLU A 674 11.96 7.79 12.85
CA GLU A 674 11.95 6.49 13.51
C GLU A 674 11.33 5.45 12.59
N MET A 675 11.98 4.30 12.41
CA MET A 675 11.42 3.19 11.63
C MET A 675 10.41 2.40 12.45
N ILE A 676 9.13 2.52 12.09
CA ILE A 676 8.04 1.75 12.68
C ILE A 676 8.11 0.29 12.27
N GLY A 677 8.37 0.04 10.99
CA GLY A 677 8.18 -1.28 10.44
C GLY A 677 8.50 -1.41 8.96
N THR A 678 8.49 -2.66 8.52
CA THR A 678 8.83 -3.05 7.15
C THR A 678 7.66 -3.83 6.55
N GLY A 679 7.61 -3.85 5.22
CA GLY A 679 6.47 -4.37 4.51
C GLY A 679 6.73 -4.60 3.04
N SER A 680 5.67 -5.00 2.35
CA SER A 680 5.67 -5.20 0.92
C SER A 680 4.30 -4.90 0.33
N PHE A 681 4.31 -4.36 -0.88
CA PHE A 681 3.12 -4.15 -1.69
C PHE A 681 2.45 -5.50 -2.01
N LEU A 682 1.17 -5.62 -1.67
CA LEU A 682 0.39 -6.84 -1.89
C LEU A 682 -0.38 -6.75 -3.21
N ASP A 683 -1.42 -5.93 -3.24
CA ASP A 683 -2.34 -5.78 -4.36
C ASP A 683 -3.07 -4.42 -4.34
N THR A 684 -3.78 -4.13 -5.43
CA THR A 684 -4.67 -2.96 -5.58
C THR A 684 -6.12 -3.41 -5.65
N ASN A 685 -6.61 -4.05 -4.59
CA ASN A 685 -7.94 -4.62 -4.58
C ASN A 685 -8.94 -3.71 -3.84
N HIS A 686 -9.87 -3.13 -4.60
CA HIS A 686 -10.98 -2.32 -4.09
C HIS A 686 -12.08 -3.15 -3.40
N SER A 687 -12.14 -4.46 -3.65
CA SER A 687 -13.10 -5.36 -2.99
C SER A 687 -12.73 -5.70 -1.54
N ARG A 688 -11.57 -5.25 -1.06
CA ARG A 688 -11.14 -5.43 0.33
C ARG A 688 -11.91 -4.47 1.23
N VAL A 689 -12.95 -4.96 1.90
CA VAL A 689 -13.76 -4.17 2.83
C VAL A 689 -13.22 -4.27 4.25
N LEU A 690 -13.10 -3.11 4.91
CA LEU A 690 -12.63 -2.99 6.29
C LEU A 690 -13.81 -2.76 7.22
N ALA A 691 -14.08 -3.73 8.09
CA ALA A 691 -15.16 -3.67 9.07
C ALA A 691 -14.61 -3.35 10.47
N LYS A 692 -14.93 -2.16 10.99
CA LYS A 692 -14.67 -1.79 12.39
C LYS A 692 -15.72 -2.43 13.28
N ARG A 693 -15.24 -3.30 14.17
CA ARG A 693 -16.04 -3.94 15.20
C ARG A 693 -16.15 -3.04 16.43
N VAL A 694 -17.32 -3.05 17.05
CA VAL A 694 -17.57 -2.55 18.40
C VAL A 694 -18.28 -3.64 19.17
N VAL A 695 -17.82 -3.88 20.39
CA VAL A 695 -18.43 -4.86 21.29
C VAL A 695 -19.09 -4.13 22.44
N LEU A 696 -20.40 -4.24 22.56
CA LEU A 696 -21.15 -3.78 23.74
C LEU A 696 -21.18 -4.91 24.76
N THR A 697 -20.81 -4.61 26.00
CA THR A 697 -20.74 -5.59 27.08
C THR A 697 -21.92 -5.42 28.03
N GLY A 698 -22.32 -6.53 28.66
CA GLY A 698 -23.38 -6.56 29.64
C GLY A 698 -23.18 -7.71 30.61
N HIS A 699 -23.75 -7.55 31.80
CA HIS A 699 -23.61 -8.52 32.87
C HIS A 699 -24.93 -9.26 33.15
N PRO A 700 -24.90 -10.59 33.32
CA PRO A 700 -26.08 -11.34 33.75
C PRO A 700 -26.45 -10.93 35.17
N PHE A 701 -27.74 -10.66 35.39
CA PHE A 701 -28.28 -10.31 36.70
C PHE A 701 -29.07 -11.47 37.32
N LYS A 702 -30.07 -12.00 36.59
CA LYS A 702 -30.89 -13.13 37.04
C LYS A 702 -30.89 -14.23 35.99
N ILE A 703 -30.53 -15.44 36.37
CA ILE A 703 -30.43 -16.60 35.46
C ILE A 703 -31.57 -17.57 35.79
N HIS A 704 -32.43 -17.84 34.81
CA HIS A 704 -33.52 -18.80 34.91
C HIS A 704 -33.44 -19.83 33.77
N LYS A 705 -32.78 -20.97 34.03
CA LYS A 705 -32.51 -22.02 33.04
C LYS A 705 -31.80 -21.45 31.79
N ARG A 706 -32.55 -21.22 30.71
CA ARG A 706 -32.07 -20.64 29.44
C ARG A 706 -32.39 -19.15 29.25
N LEU A 707 -33.23 -18.60 30.13
CA LEU A 707 -33.65 -17.21 30.08
C LEU A 707 -32.85 -16.41 31.11
N VAL A 708 -32.13 -15.39 30.66
CA VAL A 708 -31.23 -14.58 31.48
C VAL A 708 -31.65 -13.12 31.40
N THR A 709 -31.77 -12.46 32.54
CA THR A 709 -31.96 -11.01 32.61
C THR A 709 -30.59 -10.34 32.66
N ILE A 710 -30.34 -9.39 31.76
CA ILE A 710 -29.05 -8.74 31.54
C ILE A 710 -29.15 -7.27 31.93
N ARG A 711 -28.07 -6.70 32.44
CA ARG A 711 -27.94 -5.29 32.81
C ARG A 711 -26.65 -4.66 32.24
N TYR A 712 -26.61 -3.33 32.22
CA TYR A 712 -25.45 -2.51 31.83
C TYR A 712 -25.00 -2.60 30.37
N MET A 713 -25.82 -3.16 29.48
CA MET A 713 -25.55 -3.11 28.03
C MET A 713 -26.26 -1.95 27.34
N PHE A 714 -27.46 -1.60 27.80
CA PHE A 714 -28.27 -0.47 27.34
C PHE A 714 -28.89 0.22 28.54
N PHE A 715 -29.36 1.46 28.33
CA PHE A 715 -30.02 2.27 29.35
C PHE A 715 -31.46 2.67 28.99
N SER A 716 -31.84 2.53 27.71
CA SER A 716 -33.20 2.78 27.21
C SER A 716 -33.88 1.50 26.74
N ALA A 717 -35.21 1.42 26.90
CA ALA A 717 -36.04 0.33 26.37
C ALA A 717 -36.13 0.36 24.83
N GLU A 718 -36.05 1.55 24.23
CA GLU A 718 -36.10 1.75 22.78
C GLU A 718 -34.82 1.23 22.12
N ASP A 719 -33.66 1.47 22.74
CA ASP A 719 -32.38 0.94 22.27
C ASP A 719 -32.43 -0.60 22.19
N ILE A 720 -32.99 -1.27 23.20
CA ILE A 720 -33.14 -2.73 23.21
C ILE A 720 -34.01 -3.21 22.04
N ALA A 721 -35.09 -2.49 21.72
CA ALA A 721 -35.95 -2.84 20.60
C ALA A 721 -35.21 -2.69 19.26
N TRP A 722 -34.39 -1.64 19.12
CA TRP A 722 -33.56 -1.39 17.94
C TRP A 722 -32.52 -2.50 17.68
N PHE A 723 -31.85 -2.96 18.73
CA PHE A 723 -30.81 -4.00 18.66
C PHE A 723 -31.35 -5.45 18.77
N LYS A 724 -32.67 -5.65 18.81
CA LYS A 724 -33.30 -6.97 19.07
C LYS A 724 -32.87 -8.07 18.09
N ALA A 725 -32.61 -7.71 16.83
CA ALA A 725 -32.24 -8.66 15.77
C ALA A 725 -30.79 -9.16 15.89
N VAL A 726 -29.93 -8.45 16.64
CA VAL A 726 -28.50 -8.72 16.69
C VAL A 726 -28.21 -9.91 17.62
N PRO A 727 -27.40 -10.90 17.20
CA PRO A 727 -27.03 -12.01 18.06
C PRO A 727 -26.11 -11.55 19.21
N LEU A 728 -26.35 -12.14 20.38
CA LEU A 728 -25.50 -12.02 21.55
C LEU A 728 -24.56 -13.23 21.62
N PHE A 729 -23.34 -13.00 22.10
CA PHE A 729 -22.39 -14.07 22.41
C PHE A 729 -21.77 -13.84 23.78
N THR A 730 -21.30 -14.90 24.43
CA THR A 730 -20.52 -14.78 25.68
C THR A 730 -19.04 -15.00 25.42
N LYS A 731 -18.18 -14.49 26.31
CA LYS A 731 -16.72 -14.78 26.24
C LYS A 731 -16.41 -16.29 26.33
N MET A 732 -17.31 -17.08 26.91
CA MET A 732 -17.26 -18.54 26.98
C MET A 732 -17.83 -19.26 25.74
N GLY A 733 -18.17 -18.52 24.67
CA GLY A 733 -18.58 -19.10 23.38
C GLY A 733 -20.04 -19.55 23.27
N LYS A 734 -20.92 -19.11 24.18
CA LYS A 734 -22.37 -19.37 24.11
C LYS A 734 -23.05 -18.31 23.24
N SER A 735 -24.09 -18.69 22.52
CA SER A 735 -24.82 -17.79 21.60
C SER A 735 -26.27 -17.58 22.03
N GLY A 736 -26.83 -16.40 21.82
CA GLY A 736 -28.19 -16.06 22.23
C GLY A 736 -28.80 -14.87 21.51
N PHE A 737 -30.04 -14.56 21.87
CA PHE A 737 -30.83 -13.46 21.28
C PHE A 737 -31.65 -12.72 22.34
N ILE A 738 -31.93 -11.45 22.08
CA ILE A 738 -32.80 -10.60 22.91
C ILE A 738 -34.26 -11.03 22.73
N LYS A 739 -34.98 -11.19 23.85
CA LYS A 739 -36.40 -11.54 23.84
C LYS A 739 -37.31 -10.32 24.05
N GLU A 740 -37.17 -9.67 25.19
CA GLU A 740 -38.01 -8.53 25.59
C GLU A 740 -37.24 -7.57 26.52
N SER A 741 -37.52 -6.27 26.43
CA SER A 741 -37.07 -5.27 27.39
C SER A 741 -37.84 -5.39 28.71
N LEU A 742 -37.21 -4.99 29.81
CA LEU A 742 -37.75 -5.02 31.16
C LEU A 742 -37.60 -3.64 31.80
N GLY A 743 -38.74 -2.97 32.02
CA GLY A 743 -38.76 -1.62 32.56
C GLY A 743 -38.19 -0.57 31.61
N THR A 744 -37.87 0.60 32.17
CA THR A 744 -37.39 1.78 31.42
C THR A 744 -35.87 1.95 31.44
N HIS A 745 -35.17 1.29 32.38
CA HIS A 745 -33.74 1.47 32.64
C HIS A 745 -32.81 0.52 31.86
N GLY A 746 -33.26 -0.02 30.72
CA GLY A 746 -32.39 -0.82 29.83
C GLY A 746 -32.08 -2.24 30.29
N TYR A 747 -32.85 -2.81 31.23
CA TYR A 747 -32.80 -4.25 31.50
C TYR A 747 -33.51 -5.01 30.39
N PHE A 748 -33.05 -6.21 30.05
CA PHE A 748 -33.74 -7.06 29.10
C PHE A 748 -33.54 -8.54 29.39
N LYS A 749 -34.46 -9.36 28.89
CA LYS A 749 -34.37 -10.81 28.93
C LYS A 749 -33.79 -11.31 27.60
N ALA A 750 -32.83 -12.21 27.68
CA ALA A 750 -32.26 -12.90 26.54
C ALA A 750 -32.33 -14.42 26.72
N THR A 751 -32.35 -15.13 25.61
CA THR A 751 -32.31 -16.60 25.56
C THR A 751 -31.00 -17.08 24.97
N PHE A 752 -30.39 -18.09 25.59
CA PHE A 752 -29.12 -18.68 25.14
C PHE A 752 -29.26 -20.18 24.86
N ASP A 753 -28.35 -20.68 24.03
CA ASP A 753 -28.20 -22.11 23.70
C ASP A 753 -27.91 -22.98 24.94
N GLY A 754 -26.97 -22.53 25.77
CA GLY A 754 -26.48 -23.16 26.97
C GLY A 754 -26.83 -22.42 28.27
N LYS A 755 -26.46 -23.04 29.40
CA LYS A 755 -26.55 -22.40 30.72
C LYS A 755 -25.45 -21.35 30.87
N ILE A 756 -25.77 -20.16 31.36
CA ILE A 756 -24.82 -19.07 31.61
C ILE A 756 -24.48 -19.01 33.10
N ASP A 757 -23.22 -18.71 33.41
CA ASP A 757 -22.77 -18.47 34.77
C ASP A 757 -22.80 -16.98 35.12
N ALA A 758 -22.90 -16.64 36.41
CA ALA A 758 -22.96 -15.24 36.84
C ALA A 758 -21.66 -14.45 36.56
N GLN A 759 -20.55 -15.15 36.35
CA GLN A 759 -19.25 -14.57 35.97
C GLN A 759 -19.11 -14.34 34.46
N ASP A 760 -20.01 -14.90 33.64
CA ASP A 760 -19.96 -14.72 32.20
C ASP A 760 -20.24 -13.25 31.85
N THR A 761 -19.45 -12.70 30.92
CA THR A 761 -19.77 -11.41 30.28
C THR A 761 -20.48 -11.68 28.97
N ILE A 762 -21.62 -11.03 28.79
CA ILE A 762 -22.43 -11.11 27.57
C ILE A 762 -22.04 -9.94 26.69
N ALA A 763 -21.88 -10.21 25.41
CA ALA A 763 -21.37 -9.27 24.44
C ALA A 763 -22.24 -9.25 23.18
N MET A 764 -22.32 -8.09 22.55
CA MET A 764 -22.97 -7.90 21.26
C MET A 764 -21.98 -7.25 20.29
N ALA A 765 -21.79 -7.83 19.10
CA ALA A 765 -20.86 -7.31 18.10
C ALA A 765 -21.60 -6.52 17.01
N LEU A 766 -21.20 -5.27 16.86
CA LEU A 766 -21.67 -4.35 15.84
C LEU A 766 -20.51 -4.01 14.89
N TYR A 767 -20.81 -3.86 13.60
CA TYR A 767 -19.81 -3.62 12.55
C TYR A 767 -20.17 -2.38 11.74
N LYS A 768 -19.16 -1.61 11.34
CA LYS A 768 -19.33 -0.56 10.33
C LYS A 768 -18.18 -0.57 9.34
N ARG A 769 -18.44 -0.13 8.11
CA ARG A 769 -17.39 0.05 7.11
C ARG A 769 -16.48 1.21 7.51
N VAL A 770 -15.18 1.07 7.25
CA VAL A 770 -14.20 2.16 7.34
C VAL A 770 -13.53 2.33 6.00
N TRP A 771 -13.66 3.54 5.45
CA TRP A 771 -13.07 3.91 4.18
C TRP A 771 -11.61 4.36 4.33
N PRO A 772 -10.71 3.94 3.42
CA PRO A 772 -9.33 4.41 3.40
C PRO A 772 -9.26 5.91 3.10
N ARG A 773 -8.14 6.53 3.49
CA ARG A 773 -7.86 7.96 3.27
C ARG A 773 -6.92 8.17 2.08
N PRO A 774 -7.01 9.33 1.40
CA PRO A 774 -6.04 9.70 0.37
C PRO A 774 -4.66 9.87 0.99
N SER A 775 -3.63 9.57 0.19
CA SER A 775 -2.24 9.84 0.50
C SER A 775 -1.77 11.08 -0.25
N SER A 776 -0.79 11.78 0.32
CA SER A 776 -0.11 12.90 -0.34
C SER A 776 1.35 12.53 -0.60
N LEU A 777 1.97 13.18 -1.59
CA LEU A 777 3.41 13.03 -1.85
C LEU A 777 4.21 13.68 -0.72
N TRP A 778 5.30 13.03 -0.34
CA TRP A 778 6.24 13.58 0.67
C TRP A 778 7.44 14.24 -0.03
N ASN A 779 7.61 15.55 0.17
CA ASN A 779 8.59 16.37 -0.54
C ASN A 779 9.80 16.79 0.34
N GLY A 780 10.07 16.09 1.44
CA GLY A 780 11.28 16.33 2.26
C GLY A 780 11.07 17.16 3.52
N ALA A 781 9.85 17.63 3.78
CA ALA A 781 9.41 18.18 5.06
C ALA A 781 7.92 17.83 5.27
N LEU A 782 7.52 17.66 6.53
CA LEU A 782 6.12 17.67 6.98
C LEU A 782 5.81 19.04 7.58
#